data_AF-A0A9W9C7P5-F1
#
_entry.id   AF-A0A9W9C7P5-F1
#
_cell.length_a   1.000
_cell.length_b   1.000
_cell.length_c   1.000
_cell.angle_alpha   90.00
_cell.angle_beta   90.00
_cell.angle_gamma   90.00
#
_symmetry.space_group_name_H-M   'P 1'
#
loop_
_entity.id
_entity.type
_entity.pdbx_description
1 polymer ?
#
loop_
_entity_poly.entity_id
_entity_poly.type
_entity_poly.pdbx_seq_one_letter_code
_entity_poly.pdbx_strand_id
1 'polypeptide(L)'
;MSIKEILRDAPAGQLARTYLGWKITPYEDEKDNYQLPQPEKQEAVPQAEAQRNVDPDDGSDEGSSDDKDKEKDLESIVPNTEPGGSRSHADHSGDRDIERVATEKDHHGGQQPDFQEVGFTPMDRDNPQNWSATKKAFVFFQICLLTFSIYSASAIITPAEGIFVQQWGTTEEVSAMVLSMYVLGYGTGPLIFSPLSEMPMVGRNVPYMISFAIFIIMTAIGSGVSNFPGIVVIRFIQGFFGGPVLSTGAASAGDIYPFNKMPYALSFWAFFAYAGPALGPVMSGFAIPLNNWRWGFWETLILSGFTFLLLFFFLPETNADYILAQRAKRLRKKTGDSNLLSRSESRSGNKNWVKLTVYHLTMPFRITVLDPSVGFINLYTALVYGVYYSFFESFPIVYMGTYGFSIGIMGAVFICVIIGAGIGLITYTLLVYFIYEPYTMSKGIGSPEFRLVPGLFSAALAPAGMFIFGYASKRDITWVAPTIGIALYAGTSFIGFASGVTGGGSAAAVTPTSTDELVSYLGDSEARVIVLNQEFDFTDSEGTTTSSGCSPWGTGSQCQIAINQNDWCTNYEPDAPTVSSITYNKAGVEGITVASDKTIIGEGSKGVIKGKGYSVCMANGVSNIIIQNIHVTEINPEYVWGGDGITIDGADMIWIDHVKTSLIGRQHIVLGTESSGKVTISNSEIDGTTSWSAQCNAYHYWSVLFLGSDDQVTFKGNYIHNTSGRGPKVGGKTVLHAVNNYWGDIDTTGHAFEIDSGAYILAEGNTFDSVTTPVSTQEGKLYTGTDCSSALGRACIENTLTGSGDFTGSDSDVLSSFSSSAAAADKDASGVPTSAGIGKI
;
A
#
# COMPACT_ATOMS: atom_id res chain seq x y z
N MET A 1 12.36 33.48 -1.67
CA MET A 1 13.35 33.00 -0.69
C MET A 1 14.72 33.50 -1.14
N SER A 2 15.58 33.94 -0.22
CA SER A 2 16.88 34.56 -0.55
C SER A 2 17.91 33.49 -0.89
N ILE A 3 18.79 33.75 -1.86
CA ILE A 3 19.96 32.89 -2.19
C ILE A 3 20.77 32.56 -0.93
N LYS A 4 20.77 33.45 0.06
CA LYS A 4 21.43 33.26 1.36
C LYS A 4 20.91 32.04 2.14
N GLU A 5 19.62 31.71 2.04
CA GLU A 5 19.02 30.56 2.73
C GLU A 5 19.44 29.24 2.07
N ILE A 6 19.46 29.21 0.73
CA ILE A 6 19.96 28.03 -0.03
C ILE A 6 21.44 27.79 0.25
N LEU A 7 22.25 28.85 0.20
CA LEU A 7 23.69 28.76 0.50
C LEU A 7 23.95 28.33 1.95
N ARG A 8 23.10 28.74 2.91
CA ARG A 8 23.19 28.33 4.32
C ARG A 8 22.95 26.83 4.48
N ASP A 9 21.91 26.32 3.83
CA ASP A 9 21.44 24.94 4.00
C ASP A 9 22.24 23.94 3.15
N ALA A 10 22.98 24.42 2.14
CA ALA A 10 23.89 23.62 1.34
C ALA A 10 25.14 23.14 2.13
N PRO A 11 25.82 22.06 1.68
CA PRO A 11 27.01 21.53 2.33
C PRO A 11 28.09 22.59 2.62
N ALA A 12 28.36 23.49 1.67
CA ALA A 12 29.29 24.60 1.85
C ALA A 12 28.89 25.53 3.00
N GLY A 13 27.59 25.82 3.13
CA GLY A 13 27.04 26.64 4.21
C GLY A 13 27.13 25.98 5.57
N GLN A 14 26.86 24.67 5.65
CA GLN A 14 27.00 23.91 6.90
C GLN A 14 28.46 23.84 7.36
N LEU A 15 29.41 23.66 6.44
CA LEU A 15 30.84 23.74 6.74
C LEU A 15 31.22 25.15 7.23
N ALA A 16 30.79 26.20 6.51
CA ALA A 16 31.04 27.58 6.93
C ALA A 16 30.47 27.88 8.32
N ARG A 17 29.26 27.38 8.64
CA ARG A 17 28.65 27.52 9.99
C ARG A 17 29.44 26.80 11.07
N THR A 18 30.01 25.63 10.76
CA THR A 18 30.81 24.84 11.70
C THR A 18 32.14 25.53 12.04
N TYR A 19 32.81 26.12 11.04
CA TYR A 19 34.13 26.73 11.22
C TYR A 19 34.11 28.22 11.56
N LEU A 20 33.19 29.00 10.98
CA LEU A 20 33.11 30.46 11.16
C LEU A 20 32.04 30.89 12.19
N GLY A 21 31.25 29.94 12.70
CA GLY A 21 30.21 30.18 13.70
C GLY A 21 28.84 30.49 13.11
N TRP A 22 27.78 30.16 13.87
CA TRP A 22 26.37 30.23 13.44
C TRP A 22 25.83 31.65 13.22
N LYS A 23 26.52 32.70 13.71
CA LYS A 23 26.06 34.10 13.66
C LYS A 23 26.02 34.72 12.26
N ILE A 24 26.69 34.13 11.27
CA ILE A 24 26.77 34.67 9.91
C ILE A 24 25.46 34.42 9.12
N THR A 25 24.77 33.32 9.40
CA THR A 25 23.55 32.89 8.70
C THR A 25 22.55 32.20 9.65
N PRO A 26 22.01 32.86 10.69
CA PRO A 26 21.19 32.20 11.71
C PRO A 26 19.90 31.59 11.14
N TYR A 27 19.48 30.45 11.69
CA TYR A 27 18.12 29.92 11.46
C TYR A 27 17.07 30.77 12.17
N GLU A 28 15.79 30.63 11.78
CA GLU A 28 14.68 31.32 12.44
C GLU A 28 14.63 31.01 13.94
N ASP A 29 14.86 29.74 14.31
CA ASP A 29 14.91 29.27 15.71
C ASP A 29 16.10 29.82 16.52
N GLU A 30 17.16 30.26 15.83
CA GLU A 30 18.36 30.85 16.44
C GLU A 30 18.24 32.37 16.66
N LYS A 31 17.23 33.03 16.12
CA LYS A 31 17.02 34.49 16.32
C LYS A 31 16.50 34.78 17.74
N ASP A 32 16.89 35.91 18.31
CA ASP A 32 16.54 36.29 19.69
C ASP A 32 15.02 36.48 19.91
N ASN A 33 14.28 36.78 18.83
CA ASN A 33 12.82 37.02 18.87
C ASN A 33 11.97 35.76 18.63
N TYR A 34 12.57 34.57 18.55
CA TYR A 34 11.84 33.33 18.26
C TYR A 34 11.09 32.82 19.49
N GLN A 35 9.77 32.73 19.40
CA GLN A 35 8.89 32.14 20.42
C GLN A 35 8.58 30.68 20.07
N LEU A 36 8.67 29.79 21.06
CA LEU A 36 8.25 28.40 20.91
C LEU A 36 6.73 28.33 20.69
N PRO A 37 6.23 27.51 19.75
CA PRO A 37 4.81 27.23 19.63
C PRO A 37 4.28 26.65 20.94
N GLN A 38 3.21 27.22 21.50
CA GLN A 38 2.54 26.64 22.67
C GLN A 38 1.69 25.43 22.24
N PRO A 39 1.59 24.38 23.08
CA PRO A 39 0.69 23.27 22.80
C PRO A 39 -0.76 23.78 22.75
N GLU A 40 -1.43 23.52 21.64
CA GLU A 40 -2.84 23.86 21.45
C GLU A 40 -3.67 22.99 22.41
N LYS A 41 -4.35 23.61 23.39
CA LYS A 41 -5.25 22.89 24.31
C LYS A 41 -6.48 22.44 23.53
N GLN A 42 -6.70 21.14 23.44
CA GLN A 42 -8.00 20.60 22.99
C GLN A 42 -9.09 21.06 23.98
N GLU A 43 -9.97 21.95 23.54
CA GLU A 43 -11.15 22.35 24.32
C GLU A 43 -12.17 21.20 24.34
N ALA A 44 -12.59 20.81 25.55
CA ALA A 44 -13.59 19.78 25.77
C ALA A 44 -14.99 20.28 25.35
N VAL A 45 -15.69 19.50 24.54
CA VAL A 45 -17.10 19.74 24.19
C VAL A 45 -17.98 19.33 25.38
N PRO A 46 -18.91 20.17 25.88
CA PRO A 46 -19.75 19.85 27.04
C PRO A 46 -20.86 18.86 26.69
N GLN A 47 -21.03 17.81 27.50
CA GLN A 47 -22.22 16.95 27.49
C GLN A 47 -23.41 17.70 28.08
N ALA A 48 -24.51 17.80 27.33
CA ALA A 48 -25.79 18.31 27.81
C ALA A 48 -26.78 17.15 27.98
N GLU A 49 -27.08 16.83 29.23
CA GLU A 49 -28.18 15.95 29.64
C GLU A 49 -29.54 16.60 29.32
N ALA A 50 -30.46 15.84 28.72
CA ALA A 50 -31.86 16.24 28.63
C ALA A 50 -32.76 15.03 28.93
N GLN A 51 -33.10 14.88 30.21
CA GLN A 51 -34.27 14.13 30.65
C GLN A 51 -35.55 14.76 30.11
N ARG A 52 -36.47 13.96 29.57
CA ARG A 52 -37.90 14.27 29.70
C ARG A 52 -38.79 13.03 29.67
N ASN A 53 -39.74 13.07 30.60
CA ASN A 53 -40.65 12.03 31.06
C ASN A 53 -41.65 11.54 30.01
N VAL A 54 -42.01 10.26 30.15
CA VAL A 54 -43.16 9.59 29.54
C VAL A 54 -44.33 9.63 30.53
N ASP A 55 -45.55 9.82 30.02
CA ASP A 55 -46.82 9.50 30.67
C ASP A 55 -47.80 8.99 29.56
N PRO A 56 -48.88 8.25 29.91
CA PRO A 56 -49.17 6.92 29.34
C PRO A 56 -50.58 6.80 28.72
N ASP A 57 -51.00 5.54 28.47
CA ASP A 57 -52.29 5.04 27.92
C ASP A 57 -52.40 5.08 26.39
N ASP A 58 -53.02 4.14 25.69
CA ASP A 58 -54.00 3.06 25.94
C ASP A 58 -53.84 2.16 24.68
N GLY A 59 -53.85 0.83 24.66
CA GLY A 59 -54.83 -0.08 25.22
C GLY A 59 -55.30 -1.04 24.10
N SER A 60 -55.50 -2.31 24.48
CA SER A 60 -56.36 -3.35 23.87
C SER A 60 -55.95 -3.94 22.49
N ASP A 61 -55.57 -5.23 22.44
CA ASP A 61 -56.45 -6.41 22.21
C ASP A 61 -56.60 -6.69 20.70
N GLU A 62 -56.64 -7.89 20.13
CA GLU A 62 -56.87 -9.26 20.59
C GLU A 62 -56.63 -10.21 19.39
N GLY A 63 -56.34 -11.50 19.65
CA GLY A 63 -56.71 -12.66 18.81
C GLY A 63 -55.76 -13.04 17.66
N SER A 64 -54.92 -14.10 17.81
CA SER A 64 -55.21 -15.53 17.55
C SER A 64 -55.53 -15.84 16.08
N SER A 65 -55.02 -16.86 15.39
CA SER A 65 -54.59 -18.21 15.82
C SER A 65 -53.93 -18.95 14.64
N ASP A 66 -52.84 -19.66 14.95
CA ASP A 66 -52.50 -21.07 14.63
C ASP A 66 -52.69 -21.68 13.23
N ASP A 67 -51.59 -22.19 12.66
CA ASP A 67 -51.26 -23.64 12.49
C ASP A 67 -50.13 -23.75 11.44
N LYS A 68 -48.85 -24.04 11.77
CA LYS A 68 -48.19 -25.29 12.23
C LYS A 68 -47.84 -26.34 11.16
N ASP A 69 -46.63 -26.89 11.37
CA ASP A 69 -46.03 -28.18 10.95
C ASP A 69 -45.23 -28.23 9.64
N LYS A 70 -43.98 -28.73 9.54
CA LYS A 70 -43.06 -29.52 10.42
C LYS A 70 -41.67 -29.59 9.73
N GLU A 71 -40.52 -29.46 10.44
CA GLU A 71 -39.71 -30.53 11.10
C GLU A 71 -39.19 -31.66 10.14
N LYS A 72 -38.00 -32.30 10.27
CA LYS A 72 -36.89 -32.34 11.24
C LYS A 72 -35.82 -33.38 10.78
N ASP A 73 -34.70 -33.44 11.53
CA ASP A 73 -33.92 -34.62 12.01
C ASP A 73 -32.40 -34.61 11.64
N LEU A 74 -31.41 -35.05 12.45
CA LEU A 74 -31.08 -35.14 13.90
C LEU A 74 -29.78 -35.99 14.05
N GLU A 75 -28.78 -35.53 14.84
CA GLU A 75 -27.90 -36.26 15.83
C GLU A 75 -27.08 -37.56 15.44
N SER A 76 -25.96 -38.01 16.05
CA SER A 76 -25.24 -37.85 17.35
C SER A 76 -23.91 -38.69 17.40
N ILE A 77 -23.05 -38.51 18.44
CA ILE A 77 -22.27 -39.51 19.27
C ILE A 77 -20.78 -39.15 19.62
N VAL A 78 -20.42 -39.32 20.92
CA VAL A 78 -19.12 -39.21 21.66
C VAL A 78 -19.00 -40.50 22.55
N PRO A 79 -17.85 -41.13 22.98
CA PRO A 79 -16.87 -40.57 23.97
C PRO A 79 -15.42 -41.15 24.19
N ASN A 80 -14.62 -40.38 24.98
CA ASN A 80 -13.66 -40.74 26.09
C ASN A 80 -12.12 -41.07 25.94
N THR A 81 -11.28 -40.22 26.61
CA THR A 81 -10.11 -40.42 27.56
C THR A 81 -8.90 -41.34 27.20
N GLU A 82 -7.59 -41.08 27.46
CA GLU A 82 -6.80 -40.63 28.64
C GLU A 82 -5.26 -40.44 28.24
N PRO A 83 -4.24 -40.17 29.11
CA PRO A 83 -3.17 -39.16 28.86
C PRO A 83 -1.69 -39.62 28.97
N GLY A 84 -0.75 -38.73 28.60
CA GLY A 84 0.56 -38.61 29.27
C GLY A 84 1.83 -38.73 28.40
N GLY A 85 2.77 -37.79 28.59
CA GLY A 85 4.16 -37.96 28.17
C GLY A 85 4.97 -36.67 27.96
N SER A 86 5.49 -36.08 29.04
CA SER A 86 6.47 -34.99 28.99
C SER A 86 7.82 -35.44 28.39
N ARG A 87 8.52 -34.56 27.67
CA ARG A 87 9.99 -34.44 27.76
C ARG A 87 10.50 -33.10 27.22
N SER A 88 11.37 -32.53 28.05
CA SER A 88 12.14 -31.29 27.95
C SER A 88 13.17 -31.24 26.82
N HIS A 89 13.39 -30.06 26.24
CA HIS A 89 14.70 -29.47 25.91
C HIS A 89 14.45 -28.00 25.49
N ALA A 90 14.94 -26.99 26.20
CA ALA A 90 16.32 -26.55 26.43
C ALA A 90 16.49 -25.19 25.72
N ASP A 91 16.79 -24.18 26.54
CA ASP A 91 17.04 -22.79 26.21
C ASP A 91 17.92 -22.56 24.97
N HIS A 92 17.47 -21.66 24.11
CA HIS A 92 18.32 -20.65 23.51
C HIS A 92 17.54 -19.34 23.37
N SER A 93 17.47 -18.63 24.49
CA SER A 93 17.12 -17.22 24.58
C SER A 93 18.33 -16.38 24.14
N GLY A 94 18.11 -15.49 23.17
CA GLY A 94 19.12 -14.49 22.81
C GLY A 94 19.00 -13.91 21.40
N ASP A 95 17.83 -13.37 21.01
CA ASP A 95 17.81 -12.34 19.94
C ASP A 95 16.47 -11.55 19.77
N ARG A 96 15.56 -11.56 20.75
CA ARG A 96 14.16 -11.10 20.54
C ARG A 96 13.79 -9.68 21.00
N ASP A 97 14.76 -8.80 21.30
CA ASP A 97 14.45 -7.58 22.07
C ASP A 97 14.51 -6.24 21.31
N ILE A 98 14.48 -6.19 19.96
CA ILE A 98 14.87 -4.93 19.26
C ILE A 98 13.85 -4.38 18.26
N GLU A 99 12.91 -5.21 17.80
CA GLU A 99 11.78 -4.77 16.95
C GLU A 99 10.47 -4.61 17.72
N ARG A 100 10.54 -4.24 19.01
CA ARG A 100 9.35 -3.93 19.83
C ARG A 100 9.06 -2.44 20.06
N VAL A 101 9.74 -1.51 19.38
CA VAL A 101 9.51 -0.07 19.65
C VAL A 101 8.98 0.63 18.40
N ALA A 102 7.73 0.32 18.04
CA ALA A 102 6.93 1.18 17.18
C ALA A 102 5.40 1.01 17.37
N THR A 103 4.92 0.50 18.51
CA THR A 103 3.52 0.66 19.00
C THR A 103 3.41 0.03 20.39
N GLU A 104 3.85 0.75 21.42
CA GLU A 104 3.38 0.53 22.78
C GLU A 104 2.85 1.89 23.25
N LYS A 105 1.53 2.05 23.28
CA LYS A 105 0.90 2.97 24.22
C LYS A 105 0.75 2.17 25.51
N ASP A 106 1.63 2.41 26.46
CA ASP A 106 1.51 1.91 27.82
C ASP A 106 0.18 2.38 28.43
N HIS A 107 -0.73 1.44 28.69
CA HIS A 107 -1.73 1.58 29.75
C HIS A 107 -1.29 0.75 30.96
N HIS A 108 -0.20 1.22 31.56
CA HIS A 108 0.00 1.06 32.98
C HIS A 108 -0.11 2.43 33.63
N GLY A 109 -0.97 2.55 34.64
CA GLY A 109 -1.07 3.74 35.48
C GLY A 109 0.30 4.07 36.07
N GLY A 110 0.97 5.05 35.46
CA GLY A 110 2.28 5.58 35.82
C GLY A 110 2.54 6.82 34.98
N GLN A 111 3.07 7.88 35.59
CA GLN A 111 3.26 9.21 35.00
C GLN A 111 3.80 9.18 33.56
N GLN A 112 3.11 9.86 32.63
CA GLN A 112 3.61 10.19 31.29
C GLN A 112 5.01 10.83 31.40
N PRO A 113 6.02 10.39 30.63
CA PRO A 113 7.26 11.14 30.52
C PRO A 113 6.97 12.47 29.81
N ASP A 114 7.31 13.56 30.50
CA ASP A 114 7.13 14.97 30.11
C ASP A 114 8.12 15.36 28.99
N PHE A 115 7.84 15.00 27.72
CA PHE A 115 8.64 15.46 26.58
C PHE A 115 7.81 16.20 25.52
N GLN A 116 8.37 17.29 25.00
CA GLN A 116 7.73 18.16 24.01
C GLN A 116 8.28 17.87 22.61
N GLU A 117 7.40 17.41 21.71
CA GLU A 117 7.76 17.05 20.33
C GLU A 117 8.04 18.29 19.46
N VAL A 118 9.20 18.32 18.80
CA VAL A 118 9.56 19.37 17.84
C VAL A 118 9.09 18.99 16.43
N GLY A 119 8.06 19.66 15.94
CA GLY A 119 7.50 19.48 14.58
C GLY A 119 7.65 20.71 13.67
N PHE A 120 7.18 20.58 12.42
CA PHE A 120 7.00 21.71 11.51
C PHE A 120 5.69 22.42 11.80
N THR A 121 5.67 23.75 11.70
CA THR A 121 4.42 24.51 11.62
C THR A 121 3.82 24.40 10.20
N PRO A 122 2.51 24.61 10.00
CA PRO A 122 1.89 24.51 8.67
C PRO A 122 2.56 25.39 7.60
N MET A 123 3.10 26.55 8.01
CA MET A 123 3.77 27.52 7.12
C MET A 123 5.29 27.53 7.27
N ASP A 124 5.88 26.48 7.83
CA ASP A 124 7.31 26.40 8.08
C ASP A 124 8.12 26.41 6.77
N ARG A 125 9.08 27.33 6.66
CA ARG A 125 9.92 27.50 5.47
C ARG A 125 11.04 26.48 5.37
N ASP A 126 11.41 25.84 6.47
CA ASP A 126 12.42 24.79 6.49
C ASP A 126 11.85 23.46 5.99
N ASN A 127 10.52 23.29 5.95
CA ASN A 127 9.88 22.12 5.33
C ASN A 127 10.07 22.15 3.80
N PRO A 128 10.72 21.14 3.18
CA PRO A 128 10.92 21.08 1.74
C PRO A 128 9.63 21.10 0.91
N GLN A 129 8.54 20.58 1.45
CA GLN A 129 7.25 20.59 0.78
C GLN A 129 6.62 22.00 0.72
N ASN A 130 7.03 22.92 1.58
CA ASN A 130 6.54 24.31 1.60
C ASN A 130 7.38 25.26 0.72
N TRP A 131 8.41 24.77 0.02
CA TRP A 131 9.23 25.61 -0.84
C TRP A 131 8.48 26.14 -2.08
N SER A 132 8.86 27.34 -2.55
CA SER A 132 8.35 27.88 -3.81
C SER A 132 8.67 26.95 -4.99
N ALA A 133 7.78 26.86 -5.97
CA ALA A 133 7.93 25.98 -7.14
C ALA A 133 9.30 26.12 -7.85
N THR A 134 9.81 27.35 -8.01
CA THR A 134 11.13 27.60 -8.62
C THR A 134 12.28 27.00 -7.81
N LYS A 135 12.21 27.05 -6.47
CA LYS A 135 13.20 26.42 -5.60
C LYS A 135 13.13 24.90 -5.71
N LYS A 136 11.92 24.33 -5.66
CA LYS A 136 11.71 22.88 -5.85
C LYS A 136 12.29 22.39 -7.17
N ALA A 137 11.95 23.08 -8.27
CA ALA A 137 12.44 22.76 -9.60
C ALA A 137 13.96 22.89 -9.70
N PHE A 138 14.54 23.98 -9.16
CA PHE A 138 15.99 24.20 -9.19
C PHE A 138 16.75 23.13 -8.40
N VAL A 139 16.34 22.83 -7.17
CA VAL A 139 16.97 21.79 -6.31
C VAL A 139 16.85 20.41 -6.96
N PHE A 140 15.65 20.07 -7.44
CA PHE A 140 15.41 18.77 -8.07
C PHE A 140 16.15 18.62 -9.41
N PHE A 141 16.32 19.71 -10.17
CA PHE A 141 17.13 19.70 -11.38
C PHE A 141 18.60 19.36 -11.09
N GLN A 142 19.17 19.79 -9.95
CA GLN A 142 20.54 19.40 -9.56
C GLN A 142 20.64 17.88 -9.35
N ILE A 143 19.62 17.28 -8.71
CA ILE A 143 19.53 15.82 -8.49
C ILE A 143 19.38 15.08 -9.82
N CYS A 144 18.61 15.62 -10.76
CA CYS A 144 18.48 15.07 -12.12
C CYS A 144 19.79 15.17 -12.90
N LEU A 145 20.49 16.30 -12.84
CA LEU A 145 21.81 16.50 -13.47
C LEU A 145 22.86 15.57 -12.88
N LEU A 146 22.81 15.33 -11.58
CA LEU A 146 23.64 14.37 -10.88
C LEU A 146 23.39 12.93 -11.37
N THR A 147 22.12 12.54 -11.46
CA THR A 147 21.68 11.25 -12.01
C THR A 147 22.19 11.06 -13.43
N PHE A 148 22.02 12.09 -14.27
CA PHE A 148 22.54 12.13 -15.63
C PHE A 148 24.05 11.97 -15.71
N SER A 149 24.79 12.64 -14.83
CA SER A 149 26.26 12.58 -14.80
C SER A 149 26.75 11.15 -14.52
N ILE A 150 26.18 10.48 -13.51
CA ILE A 150 26.54 9.09 -13.16
C ILE A 150 26.15 8.11 -14.27
N TYR A 151 24.96 8.26 -14.85
CA TYR A 151 24.51 7.36 -15.90
C TYR A 151 25.24 7.58 -17.22
N SER A 152 25.59 8.82 -17.58
CA SER A 152 26.41 9.10 -18.77
C SER A 152 27.80 8.46 -18.67
N ALA A 153 28.40 8.47 -17.48
CA ALA A 153 29.69 7.85 -17.21
C ALA A 153 29.68 6.31 -17.34
N SER A 154 28.52 5.65 -17.30
CA SER A 154 28.44 4.20 -17.50
C SER A 154 28.84 3.82 -18.93
N ALA A 155 28.22 4.45 -19.93
CA ALA A 155 28.38 4.10 -21.34
C ALA A 155 29.43 4.95 -22.09
N ILE A 156 29.98 5.99 -21.46
CA ILE A 156 30.95 6.90 -22.13
C ILE A 156 32.19 6.20 -22.67
N ILE A 157 32.56 5.03 -22.16
CA ILE A 157 33.77 4.32 -22.57
C ILE A 157 33.52 3.25 -23.64
N THR A 158 32.26 2.93 -23.94
CA THR A 158 31.88 1.89 -24.93
C THR A 158 32.55 2.11 -26.30
N PRO A 159 32.66 3.34 -26.84
CA PRO A 159 33.35 3.53 -28.13
C PRO A 159 34.85 3.17 -28.13
N ALA A 160 35.47 2.98 -26.96
CA ALA A 160 36.88 2.59 -26.82
C ALA A 160 37.12 1.08 -26.81
N GLU A 161 36.09 0.23 -26.81
CA GLU A 161 36.24 -1.23 -26.69
C GLU A 161 37.14 -1.83 -27.77
N GLY A 162 36.93 -1.46 -29.04
CA GLY A 162 37.81 -1.89 -30.14
C GLY A 162 39.26 -1.41 -29.99
N ILE A 163 39.48 -0.28 -29.31
CA ILE A 163 40.83 0.24 -29.02
C ILE A 163 41.49 -0.61 -27.93
N PHE A 164 40.73 -1.08 -26.94
CA PHE A 164 41.25 -1.94 -25.87
C PHE A 164 41.76 -3.28 -26.40
N VAL A 165 41.00 -3.89 -27.32
CA VAL A 165 41.39 -5.09 -28.06
C VAL A 165 42.73 -4.88 -28.77
N GLN A 166 42.88 -3.76 -29.49
CA GLN A 166 44.11 -3.46 -30.23
C GLN A 166 45.30 -3.15 -29.31
N GLN A 167 45.07 -2.41 -28.23
CA GLN A 167 46.13 -1.92 -27.35
C GLN A 167 46.68 -3.01 -26.42
N TRP A 168 45.82 -3.88 -25.88
CA TRP A 168 46.21 -4.88 -24.89
C TRP A 168 46.02 -6.33 -25.36
N GLY A 169 45.58 -6.55 -26.60
CA GLY A 169 45.40 -7.89 -27.16
C GLY A 169 44.28 -8.69 -26.48
N THR A 170 43.29 -8.02 -25.89
CA THR A 170 42.12 -8.64 -25.26
C THR A 170 41.09 -9.08 -26.29
N THR A 171 40.10 -9.88 -25.92
CA THR A 171 38.94 -10.18 -26.78
C THR A 171 37.87 -9.10 -26.63
N GLU A 172 36.89 -9.05 -27.55
CA GLU A 172 35.77 -8.11 -27.47
C GLU A 172 34.93 -8.36 -26.20
N GLU A 173 34.70 -9.62 -25.85
CA GLU A 173 33.94 -10.01 -24.66
C GLU A 173 34.63 -9.58 -23.37
N VAL A 174 35.96 -9.67 -23.34
CA VAL A 174 36.75 -9.18 -22.20
C VAL A 174 36.68 -7.65 -22.12
N SER A 175 36.66 -6.95 -23.26
CA SER A 175 36.60 -5.49 -23.32
C SER A 175 35.24 -4.95 -22.82
N ALA A 176 34.14 -5.63 -23.12
CA ALA A 176 32.79 -5.34 -22.62
C ALA A 176 32.66 -5.42 -21.07
N MET A 177 33.60 -6.09 -20.39
CA MET A 177 33.64 -6.11 -18.91
C MET A 177 33.82 -4.70 -18.32
N VAL A 178 34.41 -3.76 -19.07
CA VAL A 178 34.62 -2.37 -18.63
C VAL A 178 33.29 -1.64 -18.40
N LEU A 179 32.28 -1.87 -19.25
CA LEU A 179 30.92 -1.39 -19.06
C LEU A 179 30.21 -2.22 -17.98
N SER A 180 30.25 -3.54 -18.11
CA SER A 180 29.51 -4.47 -17.23
C SER A 180 29.91 -4.35 -15.76
N MET A 181 31.20 -4.17 -15.45
CA MET A 181 31.65 -4.00 -14.06
C MET A 181 31.25 -2.66 -13.46
N TYR A 182 31.16 -1.60 -14.27
CA TYR A 182 30.57 -0.34 -13.81
C TYR A 182 29.09 -0.54 -13.46
N VAL A 183 28.35 -1.28 -14.30
CA VAL A 183 26.94 -1.58 -14.09
C VAL A 183 26.73 -2.39 -12.81
N LEU A 184 27.55 -3.43 -12.60
CA LEU A 184 27.55 -4.23 -11.38
C LEU A 184 27.90 -3.39 -10.14
N GLY A 185 28.90 -2.53 -10.25
CA GLY A 185 29.28 -1.60 -9.19
C GLY A 185 28.12 -0.70 -8.79
N TYR A 186 27.52 0.03 -9.74
CA TYR A 186 26.44 0.95 -9.39
C TYR A 186 25.18 0.20 -8.93
N GLY A 187 24.93 -1.05 -9.35
CA GLY A 187 23.82 -1.86 -8.82
C GLY A 187 24.04 -2.31 -7.37
N THR A 188 25.29 -2.54 -6.97
CA THR A 188 25.63 -3.03 -5.62
C THR A 188 25.87 -1.91 -4.60
N GLY A 189 26.35 -0.74 -5.03
CA GLY A 189 26.56 0.43 -4.17
C GLY A 189 25.33 0.87 -3.35
N PRO A 190 24.15 1.07 -3.96
CA PRO A 190 22.91 1.46 -3.28
C PRO A 190 22.53 0.55 -2.12
N LEU A 191 22.84 -0.75 -2.21
CA LEU A 191 22.49 -1.74 -1.20
C LEU A 191 23.11 -1.42 0.16
N ILE A 192 24.22 -0.67 0.18
CA ILE A 192 24.90 -0.25 1.41
C ILE A 192 24.54 1.19 1.79
N PHE A 193 24.61 2.11 0.84
CA PHE A 193 24.54 3.55 1.17
C PHE A 193 23.13 4.15 1.09
N SER A 194 22.21 3.56 0.32
CA SER A 194 20.84 4.06 0.25
C SER A 194 20.13 3.97 1.60
N PRO A 195 20.21 2.85 2.36
CA PRO A 195 19.57 2.78 3.67
C PRO A 195 20.21 3.72 4.70
N LEU A 196 21.51 4.02 4.55
CA LEU A 196 22.17 5.03 5.37
C LEU A 196 21.59 6.44 5.16
N SER A 197 21.05 6.74 3.97
CA SER A 197 20.43 8.04 3.68
C SER A 197 19.10 8.26 4.40
N GLU A 198 18.44 7.18 4.83
CA GLU A 198 17.19 7.23 5.61
C GLU A 198 17.45 7.52 7.09
N MET A 199 18.70 7.39 7.55
CA MET A 199 19.03 7.64 8.94
C MET A 199 18.89 9.13 9.27
N PRO A 200 18.11 9.50 10.31
CA PRO A 200 17.87 10.90 10.70
C PRO A 200 19.14 11.69 11.04
N MET A 201 20.25 11.02 11.32
CA MET A 201 21.53 11.66 11.66
C MET A 201 22.48 11.82 10.48
N VAL A 202 22.21 11.14 9.36
CA VAL A 202 23.04 11.18 8.14
C VAL A 202 22.40 12.11 7.11
N GLY A 203 21.08 12.03 6.92
CA GLY A 203 20.35 12.84 5.92
C GLY A 203 20.63 12.42 4.48
N ARG A 204 20.08 13.15 3.49
CA ARG A 204 20.30 12.88 2.06
C ARG A 204 21.63 13.44 1.55
N ASN A 205 22.06 14.59 2.08
CA ASN A 205 23.21 15.32 1.52
C ASN A 205 24.55 14.59 1.73
N VAL A 206 24.72 13.91 2.86
CA VAL A 206 25.99 13.24 3.18
C VAL A 206 26.30 12.09 2.20
N PRO A 207 25.36 11.15 1.94
CA PRO A 207 25.53 10.14 0.90
C PRO A 207 25.80 10.74 -0.47
N TYR A 208 25.07 11.79 -0.88
CA TYR A 208 25.31 12.47 -2.16
C TYR A 208 26.74 12.99 -2.28
N MET A 209 27.21 13.76 -1.31
CA MET A 209 28.50 14.45 -1.43
C MET A 209 29.69 13.51 -1.30
N ILE A 210 29.67 12.58 -0.33
CA ILE A 210 30.83 11.70 -0.08
C ILE A 210 30.98 10.68 -1.20
N SER A 211 29.90 10.00 -1.58
CA SER A 211 29.95 8.98 -2.64
C SER A 211 30.32 9.61 -3.98
N PHE A 212 29.76 10.79 -4.30
CA PHE A 212 30.07 11.48 -5.54
C PHE A 212 31.49 12.07 -5.57
N ALA A 213 32.05 12.52 -4.45
CA ALA A 213 33.45 12.92 -4.38
C ALA A 213 34.37 11.74 -4.68
N ILE A 214 34.10 10.56 -4.10
CA ILE A 214 34.87 9.34 -4.36
C ILE A 214 34.73 8.92 -5.83
N PHE A 215 33.52 9.00 -6.39
CA PHE A 215 33.28 8.77 -7.82
C PHE A 215 34.18 9.66 -8.71
N ILE A 216 34.28 10.96 -8.43
CA ILE A 216 35.11 11.90 -9.19
C ILE A 216 36.59 11.53 -9.05
N ILE A 217 37.05 11.22 -7.83
CA ILE A 217 38.43 10.78 -7.58
C ILE A 217 38.74 9.50 -8.38
N MET A 218 37.85 8.51 -8.35
CA MET A 218 38.03 7.27 -9.11
C MET A 218 38.02 7.50 -10.62
N THR A 219 37.22 8.45 -11.11
CA THR A 219 37.22 8.86 -12.52
C THR A 219 38.59 9.47 -12.90
N ALA A 220 39.17 10.31 -12.04
CA ALA A 220 40.48 10.90 -12.26
C ALA A 220 41.59 9.85 -12.26
N ILE A 221 41.56 8.91 -11.30
CA ILE A 221 42.51 7.78 -11.25
C ILE A 221 42.37 6.93 -12.51
N GLY A 222 41.13 6.64 -12.95
CA GLY A 222 40.82 5.87 -14.15
C GLY A 222 41.46 6.41 -15.42
N SER A 223 41.50 7.74 -15.57
CA SER A 223 42.18 8.39 -16.71
C SER A 223 43.69 8.13 -16.77
N GLY A 224 44.31 7.82 -15.63
CA GLY A 224 45.75 7.59 -15.50
C GLY A 224 46.18 6.14 -15.69
N VAL A 225 45.26 5.18 -15.67
CA VAL A 225 45.55 3.74 -15.68
C VAL A 225 46.21 3.31 -17.00
N SER A 226 47.20 2.42 -16.89
CA SER A 226 48.01 1.93 -18.01
C SER A 226 47.80 0.44 -18.36
N ASN A 227 47.00 -0.28 -17.58
CA ASN A 227 46.72 -1.70 -17.80
C ASN A 227 45.21 -1.99 -17.77
N PHE A 228 44.78 -2.99 -18.54
CA PHE A 228 43.37 -3.33 -18.69
C PHE A 228 42.68 -3.80 -17.39
N PRO A 229 43.24 -4.73 -16.58
CA PRO A 229 42.60 -5.16 -15.34
C PRO A 229 42.38 -4.00 -14.35
N GLY A 230 43.32 -3.06 -14.27
CA GLY A 230 43.19 -1.86 -13.46
C GLY A 230 42.01 -0.99 -13.88
N ILE A 231 41.74 -0.88 -15.19
CA ILE A 231 40.56 -0.16 -15.69
C ILE A 231 39.29 -0.87 -15.21
N VAL A 232 39.21 -2.20 -15.36
CA VAL A 232 38.04 -2.98 -14.93
C VAL A 232 37.75 -2.81 -13.43
N VAL A 233 38.78 -2.87 -12.58
CA VAL A 233 38.63 -2.67 -11.13
C VAL A 233 38.18 -1.25 -10.79
N ILE A 234 38.82 -0.24 -11.40
CA ILE A 234 38.44 1.15 -11.16
C ILE A 234 37.01 1.42 -11.61
N ARG A 235 36.55 0.78 -12.68
CA ARG A 235 35.18 0.91 -13.19
C ARG A 235 34.16 0.33 -12.23
N PHE A 236 34.44 -0.82 -11.61
CA PHE A 236 33.61 -1.35 -10.52
C PHE A 236 33.52 -0.36 -9.35
N ILE A 237 34.66 0.12 -8.85
CA ILE A 237 34.71 1.04 -7.70
C ILE A 237 34.01 2.37 -8.06
N GLN A 238 34.25 2.90 -9.25
CA GLN A 238 33.60 4.09 -9.78
C GLN A 238 32.07 3.89 -9.80
N GLY A 239 31.57 2.79 -10.36
CA GLY A 239 30.14 2.46 -10.33
C GLY A 239 29.60 2.34 -8.91
N PHE A 240 30.31 1.62 -8.03
CA PHE A 240 29.91 1.38 -6.64
C PHE A 240 29.70 2.66 -5.83
N PHE A 241 30.54 3.67 -6.02
CA PHE A 241 30.35 4.97 -5.39
C PHE A 241 29.44 5.92 -6.18
N GLY A 242 29.14 5.64 -7.46
CA GLY A 242 28.13 6.37 -8.23
C GLY A 242 26.69 5.92 -7.92
N GLY A 243 26.50 4.64 -7.60
CA GLY A 243 25.18 4.05 -7.36
C GLY A 243 24.34 4.68 -6.25
N PRO A 244 24.87 4.95 -5.04
CA PRO A 244 24.09 5.48 -3.90
C PRO A 244 23.29 6.74 -4.21
N VAL A 245 23.85 7.57 -5.09
CA VAL A 245 23.25 8.80 -5.57
C VAL A 245 21.99 8.53 -6.39
N LEU A 246 21.98 7.44 -7.16
CA LEU A 246 20.86 7.07 -8.02
C LEU A 246 19.64 6.61 -7.20
N SER A 247 19.85 5.83 -6.14
CA SER A 247 18.73 5.36 -5.31
C SER A 247 18.16 6.47 -4.42
N THR A 248 19.01 7.37 -3.94
CA THR A 248 18.59 8.48 -3.06
C THR A 248 17.77 9.53 -3.83
N GLY A 249 17.94 9.63 -5.15
CA GLY A 249 17.25 10.61 -6.01
C GLY A 249 15.72 10.53 -5.95
N ALA A 250 15.17 9.31 -6.00
CA ALA A 250 13.73 9.08 -5.90
C ALA A 250 13.18 9.43 -4.49
N ALA A 251 13.95 9.12 -3.44
CA ALA A 251 13.58 9.47 -2.07
C ALA A 251 13.55 10.99 -1.86
N SER A 252 14.54 11.73 -2.39
CA SER A 252 14.53 13.19 -2.40
C SER A 252 13.36 13.78 -3.20
N ALA A 253 12.84 13.09 -4.21
CA ALA A 253 11.63 13.52 -4.91
C ALA A 253 10.42 13.50 -3.96
N GLY A 254 10.29 12.44 -3.15
CA GLY A 254 9.24 12.30 -2.14
C GLY A 254 9.35 13.28 -0.98
N ASP A 255 10.57 13.69 -0.64
CA ASP A 255 10.83 14.74 0.36
C ASP A 255 10.35 16.13 -0.12
N ILE A 256 10.53 16.46 -1.41
CA ILE A 256 10.30 17.81 -1.97
C ILE A 256 8.85 18.01 -2.47
N TYR A 257 8.29 17.01 -3.15
CA TYR A 257 7.00 17.13 -3.82
C TYR A 257 5.90 16.44 -3.02
N PRO A 258 4.71 17.07 -2.89
CA PRO A 258 3.55 16.39 -2.34
C PRO A 258 3.18 15.19 -3.22
N PHE A 259 2.47 14.23 -2.64
CA PHE A 259 2.16 12.94 -3.26
C PHE A 259 1.52 13.06 -4.66
N ASN A 260 0.60 14.01 -4.86
CA ASN A 260 -0.07 14.25 -6.15
C ASN A 260 0.88 14.78 -7.24
N LYS A 261 1.98 15.45 -6.87
CA LYS A 261 2.97 16.00 -7.79
C LYS A 261 4.22 15.13 -7.93
N MET A 262 4.38 14.13 -7.07
CA MET A 262 5.50 13.19 -7.07
C MET A 262 5.68 12.45 -8.42
N PRO A 263 4.61 12.01 -9.12
CA PRO A 263 4.78 11.31 -10.41
C PRO A 263 5.50 12.16 -11.46
N TYR A 264 5.22 13.46 -11.56
CA TYR A 264 5.92 14.35 -12.50
C TYR A 264 7.42 14.43 -12.22
N ALA A 265 7.79 14.50 -10.94
CA ALA A 265 9.18 14.55 -10.53
C ALA A 265 9.90 13.23 -10.88
N LEU A 266 9.28 12.08 -10.58
CA LEU A 266 9.85 10.77 -10.89
C LEU A 266 9.97 10.52 -12.40
N SER A 267 9.00 10.94 -13.21
CA SER A 267 9.09 10.86 -14.67
C SER A 267 10.22 11.73 -15.22
N PHE A 268 10.31 12.97 -14.75
CA PHE A 268 11.39 13.86 -15.17
C PHE A 268 12.76 13.29 -14.78
N TRP A 269 12.88 12.73 -13.57
CA TRP A 269 14.09 12.05 -13.13
C TRP A 269 14.43 10.80 -13.97
N ALA A 270 13.43 9.97 -14.28
CA ALA A 270 13.57 8.80 -15.15
C ALA A 270 14.03 9.19 -16.56
N PHE A 271 13.61 10.35 -17.08
CA PHE A 271 14.08 10.86 -18.37
C PHE A 271 15.60 11.13 -18.35
N PHE A 272 16.13 11.77 -17.31
CA PHE A 272 17.58 11.95 -17.16
C PHE A 272 18.32 10.63 -16.95
N ALA A 273 17.69 9.65 -16.30
CA ALA A 273 18.23 8.30 -16.15
C ALA A 273 18.36 7.56 -17.49
N TYR A 274 17.42 7.73 -18.41
CA TYR A 274 17.53 7.20 -19.78
C TYR A 274 18.48 8.02 -20.66
N ALA A 275 18.43 9.35 -20.56
CA ALA A 275 19.24 10.24 -21.38
C ALA A 275 20.74 10.13 -21.07
N GLY A 276 21.11 9.84 -19.82
CA GLY A 276 22.49 9.68 -19.38
C GLY A 276 23.27 8.68 -20.24
N PRO A 277 22.94 7.38 -20.21
CA PRO A 277 23.70 6.35 -20.91
C PRO A 277 23.62 6.54 -22.42
N ALA A 278 22.53 7.10 -22.94
CA ALA A 278 22.40 7.41 -24.37
C ALA A 278 23.36 8.53 -24.82
N LEU A 279 23.53 9.59 -24.02
CA LEU A 279 24.46 10.69 -24.36
C LEU A 279 25.92 10.34 -24.13
N GLY A 280 26.25 9.34 -23.30
CA GLY A 280 27.63 8.90 -23.07
C GLY A 280 28.39 8.62 -24.38
N PRO A 281 27.97 7.64 -25.20
CA PRO A 281 28.59 7.33 -26.49
C PRO A 281 28.48 8.46 -27.52
N VAL A 282 27.48 9.34 -27.42
CA VAL A 282 27.36 10.51 -28.31
C VAL A 282 28.50 11.48 -28.05
N MET A 283 28.81 11.78 -26.79
CA MET A 283 29.91 12.68 -26.41
C MET A 283 31.25 12.06 -26.80
N SER A 284 31.51 10.84 -26.33
CA SER A 284 32.82 10.23 -26.48
C SER A 284 33.08 9.62 -27.85
N GLY A 285 32.03 9.27 -28.61
CA GLY A 285 32.16 8.69 -29.95
C GLY A 285 32.85 9.61 -30.96
N PHE A 286 32.80 10.93 -30.75
CA PHE A 286 33.57 11.89 -31.53
C PHE A 286 34.92 12.25 -30.87
N ALA A 287 34.99 12.31 -29.55
CA ALA A 287 36.21 12.69 -28.84
C ALA A 287 37.30 11.60 -28.85
N ILE A 288 36.91 10.34 -28.72
CA ILE A 288 37.82 9.18 -28.64
C ILE A 288 38.62 9.00 -29.94
N PRO A 289 38.00 9.01 -31.16
CA PRO A 289 38.75 8.88 -32.39
C PRO A 289 39.70 10.04 -32.68
N LEU A 290 39.36 11.26 -32.22
CA LEU A 290 40.17 12.46 -32.47
C LEU A 290 41.37 12.60 -31.52
N ASN A 291 41.27 12.02 -30.32
CA ASN A 291 42.30 12.15 -29.30
C ASN A 291 42.75 10.77 -28.81
N ASN A 292 42.11 10.26 -27.75
CA ASN A 292 42.43 9.00 -27.11
C ASN A 292 41.23 8.53 -26.26
N TRP A 293 41.14 7.24 -25.95
CA TRP A 293 40.09 6.67 -25.09
C TRP A 293 40.01 7.32 -23.70
N ARG A 294 41.13 7.86 -23.21
CA ARG A 294 41.21 8.61 -21.94
C ARG A 294 40.31 9.85 -21.92
N TRP A 295 39.96 10.41 -23.08
CA TRP A 295 39.07 11.59 -23.15
C TRP A 295 37.67 11.33 -22.61
N GLY A 296 37.15 10.10 -22.69
CA GLY A 296 35.86 9.78 -22.05
C GLY A 296 35.88 9.97 -20.52
N PHE A 297 37.03 9.73 -19.87
CA PHE A 297 37.20 10.02 -18.45
C PHE A 297 37.28 11.54 -18.19
N TRP A 298 37.95 12.30 -19.05
CA TRP A 298 38.02 13.75 -18.93
C TRP A 298 36.66 14.43 -19.09
N GLU A 299 35.84 13.98 -20.05
CA GLU A 299 34.46 14.46 -20.24
C GLU A 299 33.61 14.20 -18.99
N THR A 300 33.72 12.99 -18.43
CA THR A 300 33.05 12.63 -17.18
C THR A 300 33.51 13.50 -16.01
N LEU A 301 34.80 13.81 -15.92
CA LEU A 301 35.34 14.67 -14.87
C LEU A 301 34.83 16.11 -14.96
N ILE A 302 34.72 16.66 -16.17
CA ILE A 302 34.20 18.01 -16.39
C ILE A 302 32.73 18.06 -15.98
N LEU A 303 31.92 17.13 -16.47
CA LEU A 303 30.48 17.06 -16.19
C LEU A 303 30.21 16.81 -14.70
N SER A 304 30.87 15.81 -14.11
CA SER A 304 30.68 15.46 -12.70
C SER A 304 31.28 16.52 -11.76
N GLY A 305 32.42 17.12 -12.11
CA GLY A 305 33.03 18.20 -11.35
C GLY A 305 32.16 19.46 -11.32
N PHE A 306 31.60 19.86 -12.47
CA PHE A 306 30.62 20.95 -12.52
C PHE A 306 29.40 20.67 -11.65
N THR A 307 28.84 19.46 -11.79
CA THR A 307 27.68 19.03 -11.02
C THR A 307 27.97 19.02 -9.52
N PHE A 308 29.15 18.55 -9.11
CA PHE A 308 29.59 18.52 -7.71
C PHE A 308 29.69 19.92 -7.10
N LEU A 309 30.28 20.88 -7.83
CA LEU A 309 30.34 22.27 -7.37
C LEU A 309 28.94 22.86 -7.21
N LEU A 310 28.04 22.56 -8.15
CA LEU A 310 26.66 23.02 -8.10
C LEU A 310 25.93 22.46 -6.86
N LEU A 311 26.04 21.16 -6.59
CA LEU A 311 25.46 20.51 -5.40
C LEU A 311 26.09 21.05 -4.11
N PHE A 312 27.41 21.19 -4.05
CA PHE A 312 28.15 21.63 -2.88
C PHE A 312 27.71 23.02 -2.39
N PHE A 313 27.44 23.93 -3.32
CA PHE A 313 27.01 25.30 -3.00
C PHE A 313 25.49 25.46 -2.92
N PHE A 314 24.69 24.64 -3.61
CA PHE A 314 23.27 24.95 -3.81
C PHE A 314 22.27 23.84 -3.47
N LEU A 315 22.69 22.66 -2.98
CA LEU A 315 21.77 21.58 -2.60
C LEU A 315 21.42 21.64 -1.09
N PRO A 316 20.26 22.17 -0.69
CA PRO A 316 19.80 22.10 0.69
C PRO A 316 19.43 20.66 1.07
N GLU A 317 19.47 20.35 2.36
CA GLU A 317 18.98 19.06 2.87
C GLU A 317 17.46 18.92 2.63
N THR A 318 17.03 17.72 2.25
CA THR A 318 15.62 17.42 1.92
C THR A 318 14.97 16.48 2.93
N ASN A 319 15.74 15.70 3.70
CA ASN A 319 15.14 14.79 4.68
C ASN A 319 14.51 15.57 5.85
N ALA A 320 13.19 15.47 5.98
CA ALA A 320 12.39 16.11 7.03
C ALA A 320 12.83 15.72 8.45
N ASP A 321 13.09 14.43 8.68
CA ASP A 321 13.50 13.91 9.99
C ASP A 321 14.88 14.42 10.40
N TYR A 322 15.80 14.57 9.45
CA TYR A 322 17.11 15.17 9.70
C TYR A 322 16.98 16.65 10.09
N ILE A 323 16.16 17.41 9.35
CA ILE A 323 15.95 18.84 9.60
C ILE A 323 15.37 19.04 11.01
N LEU A 324 14.37 18.24 11.40
CA LEU A 324 13.77 18.30 12.72
C LEU A 324 14.72 17.85 13.83
N ALA A 325 15.53 16.81 13.62
CA ALA A 325 16.53 16.38 14.60
C ALA A 325 17.58 17.47 14.86
N GLN A 326 18.07 18.13 13.81
CA GLN A 326 18.99 19.26 13.96
C GLN A 326 18.33 20.45 14.65
N ARG A 327 17.05 20.74 14.35
CA ARG A 327 16.28 21.79 15.03
C ARG A 327 16.11 21.49 16.51
N ALA A 328 15.71 20.28 16.88
CA ALA A 328 15.59 19.86 18.27
C ALA A 328 16.93 20.00 19.01
N LYS A 329 18.05 19.67 18.38
CA LYS A 329 19.40 19.85 18.96
C LYS A 329 19.74 21.33 19.19
N ARG A 330 19.37 22.23 18.26
CA ARG A 330 19.58 23.68 18.41
C ARG A 330 18.70 24.26 19.52
N LEU A 331 17.43 23.85 19.59
CA LEU A 331 16.51 24.28 20.63
C LEU A 331 16.97 23.84 22.03
N ARG A 332 17.36 22.56 22.20
CA ARG A 332 17.96 22.06 23.46
C ARG A 332 19.15 22.90 23.92
N LYS A 333 20.02 23.33 22.99
CA LYS A 333 21.16 24.19 23.30
C LYS A 333 20.77 25.61 23.72
N LYS A 334 19.63 26.13 23.25
CA LYS A 334 19.15 27.50 23.53
C LYS A 334 18.32 27.57 24.80
N THR A 335 17.41 26.61 25.02
CA THR A 335 16.52 26.57 26.19
C THR A 335 17.16 25.87 27.39
N GLY A 336 18.16 25.02 27.17
CA GLY A 336 18.72 24.16 28.21
C GLY A 336 17.81 23.00 28.63
N ASP A 337 16.65 22.86 27.97
CA ASP A 337 15.66 21.83 28.24
C ASP A 337 15.98 20.56 27.43
N SER A 338 16.28 19.46 28.11
CA SER A 338 16.59 18.17 27.50
C SER A 338 15.36 17.45 26.92
N ASN A 339 14.15 17.90 27.23
CA ASN A 339 12.90 17.24 26.90
C ASN A 339 12.37 17.59 25.50
N LEU A 340 13.08 18.46 24.76
CA LEU A 340 12.77 18.80 23.37
C LEU A 340 13.37 17.77 22.40
N LEU A 341 12.55 16.83 21.94
CA LEU A 341 12.95 15.74 21.06
C LEU A 341 12.19 15.81 19.73
N SER A 342 12.86 15.46 18.63
CA SER A 342 12.19 15.23 17.36
C SER A 342 11.48 13.86 17.35
N ARG A 343 10.43 13.70 16.52
CA ARG A 343 9.68 12.44 16.37
C ARG A 343 10.59 11.23 16.09
N SER A 344 11.62 11.44 15.27
CA SER A 344 12.60 10.42 14.89
C SER A 344 13.55 10.06 16.04
N GLU A 345 13.95 11.02 16.87
CA GLU A 345 14.75 10.78 18.09
C GLU A 345 13.95 10.07 19.18
N SER A 346 12.67 10.41 19.34
CA SER A 346 11.75 9.74 20.27
C SER A 346 11.55 8.26 19.91
N ARG A 347 11.31 7.96 18.62
CA ARG A 347 11.19 6.57 18.12
C ARG A 347 12.50 5.77 18.20
N SER A 348 13.65 6.43 18.09
CA SER A 348 14.96 5.76 18.06
C SER A 348 15.51 5.38 19.45
N GLY A 349 14.83 5.79 20.54
CA GLY A 349 15.10 5.49 21.95
C GLY A 349 16.45 4.82 22.24
N ASN A 350 17.54 5.59 22.36
CA ASN A 350 18.89 5.18 22.76
C ASN A 350 19.37 3.77 22.28
N LYS A 351 18.97 3.32 21.08
CA LYS A 351 19.35 1.99 20.57
C LYS A 351 20.78 1.98 20.01
N ASN A 352 21.41 0.80 20.13
CA ASN A 352 22.73 0.51 19.59
C ASN A 352 22.73 0.70 18.06
N TRP A 353 23.46 1.72 17.58
CA TRP A 353 23.57 2.10 16.17
C TRP A 353 23.88 0.96 15.21
N VAL A 354 24.59 -0.07 15.68
CA VAL A 354 24.89 -1.26 14.87
C VAL A 354 23.61 -2.01 14.49
N LYS A 355 22.67 -2.17 15.43
CA LYS A 355 21.41 -2.87 15.19
C LYS A 355 20.47 -2.07 14.28
N LEU A 356 20.45 -0.75 14.44
CA LEU A 356 19.73 0.15 13.53
C LEU A 356 20.30 0.09 12.10
N THR A 357 21.64 0.04 11.97
CA THR A 357 22.31 -0.06 10.66
C THR A 357 22.04 -1.40 9.98
N VAL A 358 22.12 -2.51 10.71
CA VAL A 358 21.81 -3.85 10.17
C VAL A 358 20.36 -3.96 9.73
N TYR A 359 19.43 -3.38 10.51
CA TYR A 359 18.01 -3.33 10.14
C TYR A 359 17.82 -2.62 8.79
N HIS A 360 18.28 -1.37 8.67
CA HIS A 360 18.13 -0.62 7.42
C HIS A 360 18.81 -1.30 6.21
N LEU A 361 19.98 -1.93 6.40
CA LEU A 361 20.68 -2.66 5.34
C LEU A 361 19.95 -3.92 4.87
N THR A 362 19.24 -4.62 5.76
CA THR A 362 18.59 -5.90 5.44
C THR A 362 17.15 -5.74 4.96
N MET A 363 16.48 -4.63 5.31
CA MET A 363 15.08 -4.39 4.95
C MET A 363 14.79 -4.40 3.44
N PRO A 364 15.55 -3.75 2.54
CA PRO A 364 15.26 -3.76 1.11
C PRO A 364 15.31 -5.17 0.49
N PHE A 365 16.24 -6.01 0.97
CA PHE A 365 16.34 -7.41 0.53
C PHE A 365 15.18 -8.24 1.06
N ARG A 366 14.80 -8.03 2.33
CA ARG A 366 13.61 -8.65 2.91
C ARG A 366 12.37 -8.26 2.12
N ILE A 367 12.15 -6.98 1.83
CA ILE A 367 11.00 -6.52 1.04
C ILE A 367 11.03 -7.15 -0.36
N THR A 368 12.16 -7.13 -1.07
CA THR A 368 12.24 -7.67 -2.44
C THR A 368 11.98 -9.18 -2.52
N VAL A 369 12.39 -9.95 -1.49
CA VAL A 369 12.22 -11.41 -1.46
C VAL A 369 10.87 -11.82 -0.87
N LEU A 370 10.37 -11.09 0.12
CA LEU A 370 9.16 -11.42 0.87
C LEU A 370 7.89 -10.83 0.23
N ASP A 371 7.99 -9.77 -0.57
CA ASP A 371 6.89 -9.21 -1.35
C ASP A 371 7.04 -9.62 -2.83
N PRO A 372 6.26 -10.60 -3.33
CA PRO A 372 6.37 -11.09 -4.71
C PRO A 372 6.07 -10.02 -5.76
N SER A 373 5.22 -9.03 -5.45
CA SER A 373 4.87 -7.96 -6.38
C SER A 373 6.05 -7.02 -6.58
N VAL A 374 6.70 -6.63 -5.47
CA VAL A 374 7.95 -5.85 -5.52
C VAL A 374 9.07 -6.66 -6.19
N GLY A 375 9.19 -7.95 -5.87
CA GLY A 375 10.12 -8.87 -6.52
C GLY A 375 9.92 -8.96 -8.04
N PHE A 376 8.66 -9.10 -8.49
CA PHE A 376 8.31 -9.12 -9.92
C PHE A 376 8.62 -7.80 -10.61
N ILE A 377 8.22 -6.66 -10.02
CA ILE A 377 8.51 -5.33 -10.57
C ILE A 377 10.02 -5.11 -10.64
N ASN A 378 10.78 -5.51 -9.62
CA ASN A 378 12.24 -5.41 -9.62
C ASN A 378 12.87 -6.29 -10.70
N LEU A 379 12.38 -7.52 -10.89
CA LEU A 379 12.86 -8.43 -11.94
C LEU A 379 12.53 -7.91 -13.34
N TYR A 380 11.30 -7.41 -13.53
CA TYR A 380 10.86 -6.80 -14.79
C TYR A 380 11.67 -5.53 -15.10
N THR A 381 11.86 -4.67 -14.10
CA THR A 381 12.69 -3.45 -14.24
C THR A 381 14.13 -3.82 -14.57
N ALA A 382 14.69 -4.84 -13.92
CA ALA A 382 16.03 -5.35 -14.23
C ALA A 382 16.11 -5.89 -15.66
N LEU A 383 15.08 -6.57 -16.16
CA LEU A 383 15.01 -7.04 -17.54
C LEU A 383 14.96 -5.87 -18.54
N VAL A 384 14.06 -4.90 -18.34
CA VAL A 384 13.96 -3.70 -19.19
C VAL A 384 15.28 -2.93 -19.20
N TYR A 385 15.89 -2.79 -18.03
CA TYR A 385 17.17 -2.11 -17.88
C TYR A 385 18.32 -2.89 -18.54
N GLY A 386 18.35 -4.21 -18.40
CA GLY A 386 19.32 -5.10 -19.06
C GLY A 386 19.20 -5.07 -20.58
N VAL A 387 17.97 -5.08 -21.11
CA VAL A 387 17.72 -4.92 -22.55
C VAL A 387 18.20 -3.56 -23.04
N TYR A 388 17.94 -2.48 -22.29
CA TYR A 388 18.46 -1.16 -22.64
C TYR A 388 20.00 -1.15 -22.73
N TYR A 389 20.69 -1.72 -21.74
CA TYR A 389 22.15 -1.77 -21.77
C TYR A 389 22.72 -2.71 -22.85
N SER A 390 21.97 -3.72 -23.27
CA SER A 390 22.38 -4.57 -24.40
C SER A 390 22.48 -3.80 -25.73
N PHE A 391 21.91 -2.61 -25.83
CA PHE A 391 22.08 -1.74 -26.99
C PHE A 391 23.51 -1.20 -27.15
N PHE A 392 24.28 -1.07 -26.07
CA PHE A 392 25.68 -0.67 -26.16
C PHE A 392 26.54 -1.69 -26.90
N GLU A 393 26.18 -2.97 -26.85
CA GLU A 393 26.86 -4.05 -27.59
C GLU A 393 26.24 -4.28 -28.97
N SER A 394 24.91 -4.21 -29.08
CA SER A 394 24.23 -4.50 -30.35
C SER A 394 24.33 -3.36 -31.37
N PHE A 395 24.48 -2.10 -30.96
CA PHE A 395 24.60 -0.98 -31.90
C PHE A 395 25.89 -1.02 -32.72
N PRO A 396 27.08 -1.28 -32.13
CA PRO A 396 28.28 -1.55 -32.92
C PRO A 396 28.09 -2.67 -33.95
N ILE A 397 27.48 -3.79 -33.56
CA ILE A 397 27.24 -4.94 -34.45
C ILE A 397 26.34 -4.54 -35.65
N VAL A 398 25.25 -3.83 -35.38
CA VAL A 398 24.28 -3.44 -36.41
C VAL A 398 24.81 -2.25 -37.23
N TYR A 399 25.06 -1.11 -36.60
CA TYR A 399 25.36 0.14 -37.32
C TYR A 399 26.78 0.19 -37.88
N MET A 400 27.78 -0.34 -37.18
CA MET A 400 29.14 -0.41 -37.73
C MET A 400 29.32 -1.66 -38.61
N GLY A 401 28.92 -2.84 -38.13
CA GLY A 401 29.12 -4.10 -38.87
C GLY A 401 28.24 -4.27 -40.11
N THR A 402 26.97 -3.88 -40.04
CA THR A 402 26.01 -4.05 -41.15
C THR A 402 25.98 -2.83 -42.07
N TYR A 403 25.85 -1.63 -41.48
CA TYR A 403 25.68 -0.36 -42.21
C TYR A 403 26.99 0.42 -42.45
N GLY A 404 28.11 0.02 -41.86
CA GLY A 404 29.42 0.63 -42.10
C GLY A 404 29.59 2.02 -41.49
N PHE A 405 28.85 2.35 -40.43
CA PHE A 405 28.96 3.66 -39.77
C PHE A 405 30.30 3.81 -39.04
N SER A 406 30.80 5.04 -38.98
CA SER A 406 31.93 5.39 -38.12
C SER A 406 31.50 5.41 -36.64
N ILE A 407 32.49 5.33 -35.74
CA ILE A 407 32.26 5.33 -34.28
C ILE A 407 31.42 6.55 -33.84
N GLY A 408 31.72 7.75 -34.35
CA GLY A 408 30.98 8.97 -34.00
C GLY A 408 29.54 8.98 -34.51
N ILE A 409 29.30 8.50 -35.74
CA ILE A 409 27.94 8.43 -36.31
C ILE A 409 27.13 7.35 -35.57
N MET A 410 27.74 6.23 -35.20
CA MET A 410 27.11 5.20 -34.35
C MET A 410 26.70 5.79 -33.00
N GLY A 411 27.58 6.57 -32.35
CA GLY A 411 27.25 7.28 -31.12
C GLY A 411 26.00 8.15 -31.29
N ALA A 412 25.89 8.91 -32.38
CA ALA A 412 24.73 9.76 -32.67
C ALA A 412 23.40 8.98 -32.80
N VAL A 413 23.41 7.68 -33.13
CA VAL A 413 22.20 6.86 -33.18
C VAL A 413 21.52 6.77 -31.81
N PHE A 414 22.27 6.80 -30.70
CA PHE A 414 21.70 6.79 -29.34
C PHE A 414 20.79 7.99 -29.04
N ILE A 415 20.84 9.07 -29.82
CA ILE A 415 19.89 10.19 -29.71
C ILE A 415 18.44 9.71 -29.91
N CYS A 416 18.20 8.63 -30.66
CA CYS A 416 16.87 8.04 -30.81
C CYS A 416 16.26 7.58 -29.47
N VAL A 417 17.09 7.14 -28.51
CA VAL A 417 16.64 6.77 -27.16
C VAL A 417 16.12 8.00 -26.41
N ILE A 418 16.80 9.14 -26.55
CA ILE A 418 16.39 10.41 -25.93
C ILE A 418 15.08 10.90 -26.53
N ILE A 419 14.93 10.79 -27.85
CA ILE A 419 13.69 11.14 -28.54
C ILE A 419 12.55 10.22 -28.06
N GLY A 420 12.79 8.90 -28.01
CA GLY A 420 11.83 7.93 -27.50
C GLY A 420 11.41 8.22 -26.05
N ALA A 421 12.37 8.35 -25.14
CA ALA A 421 12.14 8.68 -23.74
C ALA A 421 11.46 10.05 -23.57
N GLY A 422 11.74 11.03 -24.44
CA GLY A 422 11.08 12.33 -24.45
C GLY A 422 9.60 12.23 -24.85
N ILE A 423 9.29 11.42 -25.87
CA ILE A 423 7.89 11.10 -26.23
C ILE A 423 7.19 10.39 -25.07
N GLY A 424 7.87 9.44 -24.42
CA GLY A 424 7.38 8.75 -23.22
C GLY A 424 7.09 9.72 -22.07
N LEU A 425 8.02 10.63 -21.77
CA LEU A 425 7.87 11.67 -20.76
C LEU A 425 6.67 12.57 -21.02
N ILE A 426 6.54 13.08 -22.25
CA ILE A 426 5.40 13.93 -22.61
C ILE A 426 4.11 13.14 -22.45
N THR A 427 4.02 11.94 -23.02
CA THR A 427 2.82 11.09 -22.96
C THR A 427 2.41 10.79 -21.53
N TYR A 428 3.36 10.35 -20.68
CA TYR A 428 3.08 10.06 -19.27
C TYR A 428 2.71 11.31 -18.47
N THR A 429 3.37 12.45 -18.71
CA THR A 429 3.05 13.72 -18.05
C THR A 429 1.64 14.18 -18.42
N LEU A 430 1.22 14.02 -19.68
CA LEU A 430 -0.15 14.32 -20.12
C LEU A 430 -1.16 13.37 -19.46
N LEU A 431 -0.84 12.08 -19.34
CA LEU A 431 -1.68 11.13 -18.59
C LEU A 431 -1.82 11.53 -17.12
N VAL A 432 -0.72 11.92 -16.46
CA VAL A 432 -0.78 12.39 -15.07
C VAL A 432 -1.61 13.66 -14.96
N TYR A 433 -1.42 14.62 -15.87
CA TYR A 433 -2.11 15.90 -15.81
C TYR A 433 -3.61 15.82 -16.11
N PHE A 434 -3.99 15.05 -17.13
CA PHE A 434 -5.38 14.97 -17.55
C PHE A 434 -6.18 13.87 -16.83
N ILE A 435 -5.51 12.82 -16.32
CA ILE A 435 -6.18 11.65 -15.74
C ILE A 435 -5.83 11.51 -14.25
N TYR A 436 -4.56 11.31 -13.90
CA TYR A 436 -4.20 10.89 -12.53
C TYR A 436 -4.28 11.99 -11.48
N GLU A 437 -3.88 13.22 -11.79
CA GLU A 437 -3.92 14.34 -10.84
C GLU A 437 -5.36 14.76 -10.52
N PRO A 438 -6.25 15.01 -11.51
CA PRO A 438 -7.66 15.31 -11.24
C PRO A 438 -8.34 14.17 -10.47
N TYR A 439 -8.04 12.91 -10.81
CA TYR A 439 -8.53 11.75 -10.08
C TYR A 439 -8.03 11.75 -8.64
N THR A 440 -6.72 11.94 -8.41
CA THR A 440 -6.12 11.88 -7.07
C THR A 440 -6.63 13.01 -6.17
N MET A 441 -6.87 14.19 -6.75
CA MET A 441 -7.39 15.34 -6.03
C MET A 441 -8.89 15.25 -5.71
N SER A 442 -9.65 14.43 -6.44
CA SER A 442 -11.09 14.28 -6.25
C SER A 442 -11.51 12.99 -5.53
N LYS A 443 -10.70 11.92 -5.61
CA LYS A 443 -11.05 10.56 -5.13
C LYS A 443 -10.00 9.92 -4.22
N GLY A 444 -8.94 10.65 -3.84
CA GLY A 444 -7.82 10.08 -3.10
C GLY A 444 -6.89 9.23 -3.96
N ILE A 445 -5.99 8.45 -3.35
CA ILE A 445 -4.83 7.83 -4.03
C ILE A 445 -5.24 6.79 -5.10
N GLY A 446 -6.48 6.27 -5.03
CA GLY A 446 -6.98 5.18 -5.86
C GLY A 446 -6.30 3.85 -5.52
N SER A 447 -6.78 2.77 -6.14
CA SER A 447 -6.04 1.51 -6.10
C SER A 447 -4.69 1.71 -6.82
N PRO A 448 -3.57 1.17 -6.29
CA PRO A 448 -2.27 1.26 -6.96
C PRO A 448 -2.37 0.97 -8.46
N GLU A 449 -3.23 0.02 -8.82
CA GLU A 449 -3.45 -0.58 -10.12
C GLU A 449 -4.13 0.32 -11.15
N PHE A 450 -4.75 1.42 -10.71
CA PHE A 450 -5.24 2.45 -11.60
C PHE A 450 -4.10 3.23 -12.29
N ARG A 451 -3.01 3.48 -11.56
CA ARG A 451 -1.78 4.09 -12.10
C ARG A 451 -1.07 3.15 -13.09
N LEU A 452 -1.61 1.92 -13.13
CA LEU A 452 -1.23 0.71 -13.79
C LEU A 452 -1.26 0.60 -15.32
N VAL A 453 -2.37 1.15 -15.79
CA VAL A 453 -2.99 0.99 -17.10
C VAL A 453 -2.05 1.32 -18.26
N PRO A 454 -1.20 2.36 -18.18
CA PRO A 454 -0.28 2.67 -19.26
C PRO A 454 0.73 1.54 -19.49
N GLY A 455 1.05 0.76 -18.46
CA GLY A 455 1.93 -0.40 -18.55
C GLY A 455 1.42 -1.53 -19.45
N LEU A 456 0.11 -1.66 -19.65
CA LEU A 456 -0.47 -2.65 -20.57
C LEU A 456 -0.08 -2.38 -22.02
N PHE A 457 -0.10 -1.10 -22.42
CA PHE A 457 0.33 -0.69 -23.76
C PHE A 457 1.84 -0.85 -23.91
N SER A 458 2.60 -0.51 -22.87
CA SER A 458 4.05 -0.70 -22.84
C SER A 458 4.46 -2.16 -23.00
N ALA A 459 3.74 -3.09 -22.37
CA ALA A 459 4.04 -4.52 -22.42
C ALA A 459 3.96 -5.10 -23.85
N ALA A 460 3.09 -4.57 -24.71
CA ALA A 460 2.99 -4.99 -26.11
C ALA A 460 3.94 -4.20 -27.04
N LEU A 461 4.07 -2.89 -26.82
CA LEU A 461 4.83 -2.03 -27.72
C LEU A 461 6.35 -2.16 -27.53
N ALA A 462 6.85 -2.44 -26.32
CA ALA A 462 8.28 -2.61 -26.09
C ALA A 462 8.85 -3.84 -26.84
N PRO A 463 8.24 -5.05 -26.76
CA PRO A 463 8.65 -6.19 -27.61
C PRO A 463 8.47 -5.93 -29.10
N ALA A 464 7.43 -5.19 -29.50
CA ALA A 464 7.25 -4.80 -30.91
C ALA A 464 8.41 -3.91 -31.41
N GLY A 465 8.86 -2.95 -30.60
CA GLY A 465 10.06 -2.14 -30.89
C GLY A 465 11.32 -2.99 -31.03
N MET A 466 11.51 -3.95 -30.12
CA MET A 466 12.63 -4.91 -30.18
C MET A 466 12.57 -5.80 -31.43
N PHE A 467 11.39 -6.27 -31.81
CA PHE A 467 11.18 -7.07 -33.02
C PHE A 467 11.52 -6.26 -34.28
N ILE A 468 11.07 -5.01 -34.36
CA ILE A 468 11.40 -4.09 -35.48
C ILE A 468 12.92 -3.91 -35.55
N PHE A 469 13.59 -3.66 -34.43
CA PHE A 469 15.05 -3.53 -34.39
C PHE A 469 15.75 -4.79 -34.91
N GLY A 470 15.39 -5.97 -34.39
CA GLY A 470 16.01 -7.23 -34.79
C GLY A 470 15.75 -7.59 -36.26
N TYR A 471 14.50 -7.47 -36.72
CA TYR A 471 14.12 -7.82 -38.09
C TYR A 471 14.71 -6.88 -39.15
N ALA A 472 14.76 -5.58 -38.84
CA ALA A 472 15.24 -4.54 -39.75
C ALA A 472 16.76 -4.39 -39.77
N SER A 473 17.50 -5.15 -38.94
CA SER A 473 18.97 -5.13 -38.90
C SER A 473 19.60 -5.95 -40.04
N LYS A 474 19.32 -5.58 -41.29
CA LYS A 474 19.83 -6.25 -42.50
C LYS A 474 20.30 -5.24 -43.53
N ARG A 475 21.26 -5.62 -44.38
CA ARG A 475 21.86 -4.71 -45.39
C ARG A 475 20.88 -4.21 -46.46
N ASP A 476 19.76 -4.90 -46.66
CA ASP A 476 18.72 -4.59 -47.64
C ASP A 476 17.65 -3.61 -47.12
N ILE A 477 17.59 -3.36 -45.81
CA ILE A 477 16.66 -2.44 -45.17
C ILE A 477 17.40 -1.16 -44.75
N THR A 478 16.73 0.00 -44.76
CA THR A 478 17.37 1.26 -44.35
C THR A 478 17.67 1.28 -42.85
N TRP A 479 18.81 1.87 -42.45
CA TRP A 479 19.22 2.04 -41.06
C TRP A 479 18.19 2.77 -40.18
N VAL A 480 17.30 3.56 -40.80
CA VAL A 480 16.22 4.28 -40.08
C VAL A 480 15.22 3.32 -39.45
N ALA A 481 14.92 2.19 -40.10
CA ALA A 481 13.92 1.23 -39.60
C ALA A 481 14.30 0.61 -38.25
N PRO A 482 15.52 0.06 -38.05
CA PRO A 482 15.92 -0.43 -36.72
C PRO A 482 16.02 0.71 -35.69
N THR A 483 16.37 1.94 -36.09
CA THR A 483 16.40 3.12 -35.20
C THR A 483 15.01 3.48 -34.67
N ILE A 484 13.96 3.38 -35.50
CA ILE A 484 12.56 3.59 -35.07
C ILE A 484 12.14 2.52 -34.04
N GLY A 485 12.55 1.27 -34.24
CA GLY A 485 12.28 0.19 -33.29
C GLY A 485 12.85 0.48 -31.90
N ILE A 486 14.08 1.00 -31.83
CA ILE A 486 14.72 1.43 -30.57
C ILE A 486 13.97 2.60 -29.94
N ALA A 487 13.60 3.62 -30.72
CA ALA A 487 12.87 4.78 -30.21
C ALA A 487 11.50 4.36 -29.63
N LEU A 488 10.82 3.41 -30.27
CA LEU A 488 9.56 2.83 -29.78
C LEU A 488 9.76 2.07 -28.47
N TYR A 489 10.80 1.23 -28.37
CA TYR A 489 11.16 0.56 -27.12
C TYR A 489 11.41 1.58 -25.99
N ALA A 490 12.29 2.55 -26.22
CA ALA A 490 12.65 3.55 -25.21
C ALA A 490 11.45 4.39 -24.74
N GLY A 491 10.55 4.78 -25.66
CA GLY A 491 9.35 5.54 -25.29
C GLY A 491 8.30 4.76 -24.53
N THR A 492 8.25 3.44 -24.70
CA THR A 492 7.24 2.57 -24.07
C THR A 492 7.72 1.99 -22.76
N SER A 493 9.00 1.64 -22.64
CA SER A 493 9.65 1.28 -21.37
C SER A 493 9.63 2.40 -20.33
N PHE A 494 9.37 3.64 -20.73
CA PHE A 494 9.15 4.78 -19.85
C PHE A 494 7.78 4.75 -19.14
N ILE A 495 6.79 4.07 -19.70
CA ILE A 495 5.37 4.21 -19.34
C ILE A 495 4.86 3.09 -18.40
N GLY A 496 5.56 1.96 -18.25
CA GLY A 496 5.05 0.79 -17.52
C GLY A 496 5.76 0.50 -16.21
N PHE A 497 5.14 0.85 -15.07
CA PHE A 497 5.53 0.33 -13.76
C PHE A 497 4.32 0.05 -12.85
N ALA A 498 4.09 -1.27 -12.65
CA ALA A 498 3.14 -2.03 -11.78
C ALA A 498 1.80 -2.50 -12.47
N SER A 499 0.91 -3.39 -11.92
CA SER A 499 -0.55 -3.58 -12.32
C SER A 499 -1.29 -4.67 -11.52
N GLY A 500 -2.62 -4.56 -11.28
CA GLY A 500 -3.40 -5.67 -10.66
C GLY A 500 -4.96 -5.64 -10.50
N VAL A 501 -5.68 -4.60 -10.01
CA VAL A 501 -7.17 -4.61 -9.77
C VAL A 501 -7.83 -3.23 -9.97
N THR A 502 -8.91 -3.13 -10.77
CA THR A 502 -9.36 -1.85 -11.34
C THR A 502 -10.71 -1.27 -10.87
N GLY A 503 -11.65 -2.03 -10.29
CA GLY A 503 -13.00 -1.55 -9.96
C GLY A 503 -13.68 -0.86 -11.16
N GLY A 504 -14.36 0.27 -10.95
CA GLY A 504 -14.86 1.15 -12.03
C GLY A 504 -13.77 1.89 -12.82
N GLY A 505 -12.49 1.62 -12.56
CA GLY A 505 -11.34 2.13 -13.29
C GLY A 505 -11.23 3.65 -13.28
N SER A 506 -11.03 4.24 -14.47
CA SER A 506 -10.98 5.68 -14.72
C SER A 506 -12.36 6.34 -14.89
N ALA A 507 -13.47 5.62 -14.69
CA ALA A 507 -14.79 6.20 -14.95
C ALA A 507 -14.99 7.51 -14.18
N ALA A 508 -15.55 8.52 -14.87
CA ALA A 508 -15.83 9.81 -14.26
C ALA A 508 -16.67 9.60 -12.99
N ALA A 509 -16.31 10.32 -11.92
CA ALA A 509 -17.10 10.23 -10.69
C ALA A 509 -18.52 10.69 -10.98
N VAL A 510 -19.50 9.89 -10.61
CA VAL A 510 -20.89 10.31 -10.54
C VAL A 510 -21.29 10.43 -9.07
N THR A 511 -21.98 11.51 -8.74
CA THR A 511 -22.50 11.75 -7.40
C THR A 511 -24.02 11.75 -7.52
N PRO A 512 -24.69 10.64 -7.17
CA PRO A 512 -26.14 10.58 -7.26
C PRO A 512 -26.76 11.63 -6.34
N THR A 513 -27.85 12.25 -6.80
CA THR A 513 -28.58 13.27 -6.07
C THR A 513 -29.86 12.72 -5.43
N SER A 514 -30.29 11.54 -5.86
CA SER A 514 -31.49 10.83 -5.37
C SER A 514 -31.23 9.32 -5.27
N THR A 515 -32.10 8.63 -4.53
CA THR A 515 -32.10 7.17 -4.40
C THR A 515 -32.29 6.48 -5.75
N ASP A 516 -33.18 6.99 -6.61
CA ASP A 516 -33.40 6.45 -7.96
C ASP A 516 -32.14 6.53 -8.84
N GLU A 517 -31.42 7.66 -8.76
CA GLU A 517 -30.18 7.85 -9.50
C GLU A 517 -29.07 6.92 -8.99
N LEU A 518 -28.99 6.71 -7.68
CA LEU A 518 -28.07 5.74 -7.07
C LEU A 518 -28.35 4.32 -7.56
N VAL A 519 -29.61 3.87 -7.51
CA VAL A 519 -30.02 2.54 -7.99
C VAL A 519 -29.69 2.38 -9.48
N SER A 520 -29.96 3.41 -10.29
CA SER A 520 -29.63 3.39 -11.72
C SER A 520 -28.13 3.21 -11.96
N TYR A 521 -27.26 3.93 -11.24
CA TYR A 521 -25.82 3.83 -11.41
C TYR A 521 -25.25 2.49 -10.93
N LEU A 522 -25.83 1.90 -9.89
CA LEU A 522 -25.39 0.60 -9.36
C LEU A 522 -25.76 -0.56 -10.28
N GLY A 523 -26.94 -0.50 -10.91
CA GLY A 523 -27.48 -1.59 -11.71
C GLY A 523 -27.09 -1.59 -13.19
N ASP A 524 -26.49 -0.52 -13.71
CA ASP A 524 -26.15 -0.47 -15.13
C ASP A 524 -24.87 -1.24 -15.51
N SER A 525 -24.70 -1.49 -16.81
CA SER A 525 -23.58 -2.25 -17.34
C SER A 525 -22.29 -1.43 -17.53
N GLU A 526 -22.28 -0.13 -17.17
CA GLU A 526 -21.11 0.72 -17.37
C GLU A 526 -20.16 0.62 -16.16
N ALA A 527 -18.85 0.69 -16.40
CA ALA A 527 -17.91 0.85 -15.31
C ALA A 527 -18.16 2.21 -14.64
N ARG A 528 -18.36 2.25 -13.32
CA ARG A 528 -18.69 3.50 -12.60
C ARG A 528 -17.89 3.66 -11.32
N VAL A 529 -17.59 4.93 -11.03
CA VAL A 529 -17.17 5.36 -9.69
C VAL A 529 -18.26 6.26 -9.11
N ILE A 530 -18.95 5.75 -8.11
CA ILE A 530 -20.14 6.34 -7.50
C ILE A 530 -19.74 6.91 -6.14
N VAL A 531 -19.87 8.23 -5.97
CA VAL A 531 -19.48 8.94 -4.75
C VAL A 531 -20.71 9.30 -3.94
N LEU A 532 -20.84 8.73 -2.73
CA LEU A 532 -21.92 9.03 -1.80
C LEU A 532 -21.49 10.17 -0.87
N ASN A 533 -22.07 11.34 -1.05
CA ASN A 533 -21.75 12.54 -0.25
C ASN A 533 -22.88 12.96 0.72
N GLN A 534 -23.90 12.12 0.83
CA GLN A 534 -25.08 12.33 1.67
C GLN A 534 -25.69 10.97 2.05
N GLU A 535 -26.65 11.01 2.97
CA GLU A 535 -27.50 9.87 3.29
C GLU A 535 -28.53 9.62 2.18
N PHE A 536 -28.64 8.36 1.76
CA PHE A 536 -29.67 7.88 0.85
C PHE A 536 -30.62 6.97 1.63
N ASP A 537 -31.79 7.53 1.96
CA ASP A 537 -32.81 6.84 2.76
C ASP A 537 -33.85 6.17 1.86
N PHE A 538 -33.89 4.83 1.93
CA PHE A 538 -34.82 3.97 1.22
C PHE A 538 -35.97 3.48 2.09
N THR A 539 -36.01 3.81 3.39
CA THR A 539 -36.92 3.23 4.39
C THR A 539 -38.37 3.19 3.90
N ASP A 540 -38.90 4.32 3.45
CA ASP A 540 -40.29 4.45 2.97
C ASP A 540 -40.44 4.33 1.45
N SER A 541 -39.34 4.09 0.70
CA SER A 541 -39.31 4.18 -0.77
C SER A 541 -40.22 3.16 -1.47
N GLU A 542 -40.45 2.01 -0.85
CA GLU A 542 -41.31 0.93 -1.36
C GLU A 542 -42.56 0.70 -0.49
N GLY A 543 -42.79 1.56 0.50
CA GLY A 543 -43.85 1.43 1.50
C GLY A 543 -43.67 0.25 2.45
N THR A 544 -44.70 -0.03 3.23
CA THR A 544 -44.74 -1.15 4.18
C THR A 544 -45.57 -2.31 3.65
N THR A 545 -45.29 -3.51 4.16
CA THR A 545 -46.11 -4.69 3.95
C THR A 545 -46.38 -5.38 5.28
N THR A 546 -47.46 -6.16 5.33
CA THR A 546 -47.85 -6.92 6.52
C THR A 546 -47.88 -8.40 6.18
N SER A 547 -47.25 -9.23 7.01
CA SER A 547 -47.30 -10.70 6.89
C SER A 547 -47.33 -11.36 8.27
N SER A 548 -47.61 -12.66 8.31
CA SER A 548 -47.43 -13.45 9.53
C SER A 548 -45.94 -13.71 9.79
N GLY A 549 -45.65 -14.13 11.02
CA GLY A 549 -44.32 -14.48 11.49
C GLY A 549 -44.36 -15.35 12.73
N CYS A 550 -43.22 -15.47 13.40
CA CYS A 550 -43.08 -16.23 14.64
C CYS A 550 -42.07 -15.57 15.59
N SER A 551 -42.15 -15.93 16.87
CA SER A 551 -41.32 -15.38 17.95
C SER A 551 -40.47 -16.46 18.63
N PRO A 552 -39.53 -17.11 17.90
CA PRO A 552 -38.82 -18.31 18.40
C PRO A 552 -37.92 -18.03 19.62
N TRP A 553 -37.48 -16.79 19.80
CA TRP A 553 -36.50 -16.44 20.82
C TRP A 553 -37.09 -15.83 22.11
N GLY A 554 -38.42 -15.71 22.17
CA GLY A 554 -39.13 -15.06 23.27
C GLY A 554 -40.05 -13.94 22.78
N THR A 555 -40.99 -13.52 23.62
CA THR A 555 -42.03 -12.53 23.30
C THR A 555 -41.78 -11.17 23.96
N GLY A 556 -40.61 -10.98 24.58
CA GLY A 556 -40.23 -9.70 25.17
C GLY A 556 -39.96 -8.65 24.10
N SER A 557 -40.16 -7.37 24.43
CA SER A 557 -39.98 -6.24 23.49
C SER A 557 -38.55 -6.03 23.00
N GLN A 558 -37.56 -6.70 23.62
CA GLN A 558 -36.15 -6.69 23.22
C GLN A 558 -35.76 -7.89 22.36
N CYS A 559 -36.66 -8.85 22.19
CA CYS A 559 -36.45 -10.00 21.32
C CYS A 559 -36.76 -9.61 19.88
N GLN A 560 -35.94 -10.07 18.93
CA GLN A 560 -36.35 -10.06 17.53
C GLN A 560 -37.49 -11.04 17.30
N ILE A 561 -38.26 -10.81 16.24
CA ILE A 561 -39.23 -11.76 15.70
C ILE A 561 -38.88 -12.07 14.25
N ALA A 562 -39.31 -13.22 13.73
CA ALA A 562 -39.02 -13.63 12.36
C ALA A 562 -40.24 -13.43 11.46
N ILE A 563 -40.03 -12.80 10.30
CA ILE A 563 -41.00 -12.81 9.20
C ILE A 563 -41.07 -14.25 8.67
N ASN A 564 -42.27 -14.77 8.41
CA ASN A 564 -42.45 -16.12 7.86
C ASN A 564 -42.16 -16.16 6.35
N GLN A 565 -40.95 -15.74 5.95
CA GLN A 565 -40.51 -15.77 4.57
C GLN A 565 -40.30 -17.23 4.13
N ASN A 566 -40.86 -17.63 2.99
CA ASN A 566 -40.75 -18.99 2.43
C ASN A 566 -41.12 -20.11 3.44
N ASP A 567 -42.17 -19.88 4.24
CA ASP A 567 -42.65 -20.82 5.27
C ASP A 567 -41.58 -21.18 6.32
N TRP A 568 -40.61 -20.28 6.57
CA TRP A 568 -39.49 -20.54 7.49
C TRP A 568 -39.94 -20.88 8.92
N CYS A 569 -40.93 -20.16 9.46
CA CYS A 569 -41.47 -20.45 10.80
C CYS A 569 -42.07 -21.85 10.85
N THR A 570 -42.80 -22.26 9.82
CA THR A 570 -43.44 -23.57 9.73
C THR A 570 -42.40 -24.69 9.60
N ASN A 571 -41.37 -24.49 8.78
CA ASN A 571 -40.41 -25.52 8.42
C ASN A 571 -39.30 -25.71 9.47
N TYR A 572 -38.85 -24.62 10.10
CA TYR A 572 -37.68 -24.61 10.99
C TYR A 572 -38.02 -24.36 12.46
N GLU A 573 -39.12 -23.66 12.76
CA GLU A 573 -39.52 -23.29 14.14
C GLU A 573 -41.02 -23.59 14.42
N PRO A 574 -41.53 -24.81 14.15
CA PRO A 574 -42.97 -25.10 14.20
C PRO A 574 -43.62 -24.97 15.59
N ASP A 575 -42.80 -24.90 16.65
CA ASP A 575 -43.24 -24.74 18.03
C ASP A 575 -43.14 -23.30 18.54
N ALA A 576 -42.60 -22.37 17.75
CA ALA A 576 -42.52 -20.97 18.13
C ALA A 576 -43.91 -20.31 18.19
N PRO A 577 -44.15 -19.37 19.13
CA PRO A 577 -45.37 -18.57 19.15
C PRO A 577 -45.59 -17.86 17.81
N THR A 578 -46.78 -18.02 17.23
CA THR A 578 -47.15 -17.35 15.97
C THR A 578 -47.44 -15.88 16.22
N VAL A 579 -46.92 -15.01 15.36
CA VAL A 579 -47.25 -13.58 15.32
C VAL A 579 -48.17 -13.34 14.13
N SER A 580 -49.42 -12.98 14.39
CA SER A 580 -50.46 -12.90 13.36
C SER A 580 -50.24 -11.77 12.35
N SER A 581 -49.55 -10.70 12.74
CA SER A 581 -49.32 -9.53 11.89
C SER A 581 -48.03 -8.82 12.28
N ILE A 582 -47.04 -8.86 11.38
CA ILE A 582 -45.79 -8.09 11.42
C ILE A 582 -45.84 -7.08 10.27
N THR A 583 -45.69 -5.79 10.57
CA THR A 583 -45.62 -4.74 9.55
C THR A 583 -44.20 -4.22 9.46
N TYR A 584 -43.61 -4.26 8.26
CA TYR A 584 -42.21 -3.90 8.03
C TYR A 584 -42.02 -3.15 6.71
N ASN A 585 -40.90 -2.46 6.57
CA ASN A 585 -40.57 -1.71 5.36
C ASN A 585 -40.16 -2.68 4.26
N LYS A 586 -40.85 -2.63 3.12
CA LYS A 586 -40.61 -3.53 1.99
C LYS A 586 -39.21 -3.33 1.40
N ALA A 587 -38.72 -2.09 1.40
CA ALA A 587 -37.44 -1.72 0.81
C ALA A 587 -36.27 -2.54 1.40
N GLY A 588 -36.32 -2.89 2.69
CA GLY A 588 -35.25 -3.61 3.36
C GLY A 588 -35.09 -5.07 2.96
N VAL A 589 -36.15 -5.70 2.43
CA VAL A 589 -36.17 -7.16 2.16
C VAL A 589 -35.22 -7.55 1.03
N GLU A 590 -35.13 -6.73 -0.02
CA GLU A 590 -34.26 -6.98 -1.17
C GLU A 590 -33.20 -5.89 -1.26
N GLY A 591 -31.92 -6.27 -1.38
CA GLY A 591 -30.82 -5.32 -1.54
C GLY A 591 -30.81 -4.66 -2.92
N ILE A 592 -30.14 -3.52 -3.04
CA ILE A 592 -29.89 -2.84 -4.32
C ILE A 592 -28.95 -3.69 -5.16
N THR A 593 -29.37 -4.05 -6.38
CA THR A 593 -28.54 -4.80 -7.31
C THR A 593 -27.30 -4.00 -7.71
N VAL A 594 -26.11 -4.59 -7.55
CA VAL A 594 -24.83 -4.01 -7.98
C VAL A 594 -24.25 -4.86 -9.11
N ALA A 595 -24.11 -4.25 -10.29
CA ALA A 595 -23.49 -4.87 -11.46
C ALA A 595 -21.94 -4.85 -11.38
N SER A 596 -21.27 -5.50 -12.33
CA SER A 596 -19.79 -5.53 -12.41
C SER A 596 -19.17 -4.14 -12.57
N ASP A 597 -17.87 -4.04 -12.27
CA ASP A 597 -17.04 -2.85 -12.51
C ASP A 597 -17.54 -1.59 -11.79
N LYS A 598 -17.92 -1.73 -10.52
CA LYS A 598 -18.41 -0.62 -9.68
C LYS A 598 -17.41 -0.28 -8.59
N THR A 599 -17.23 1.00 -8.35
CA THR A 599 -16.52 1.52 -7.17
C THR A 599 -17.45 2.47 -6.44
N ILE A 600 -17.93 2.07 -5.27
CA ILE A 600 -18.82 2.82 -4.41
C ILE A 600 -17.99 3.40 -3.27
N ILE A 601 -17.91 4.73 -3.16
CA ILE A 601 -17.09 5.40 -2.16
C ILE A 601 -17.87 6.47 -1.40
N GLY A 602 -17.78 6.50 -0.07
CA GLY A 602 -18.35 7.57 0.73
C GLY A 602 -17.41 8.76 0.91
N GLU A 603 -17.93 9.98 0.90
CA GLU A 603 -17.18 11.21 1.20
C GLU A 603 -17.14 11.44 2.72
N GLY A 604 -15.95 11.34 3.33
CA GLY A 604 -15.78 11.52 4.77
C GLY A 604 -16.65 10.54 5.55
N SER A 605 -17.56 11.04 6.39
CA SER A 605 -18.53 10.22 7.13
C SER A 605 -19.97 10.34 6.60
N LYS A 606 -20.16 10.89 5.39
CA LYS A 606 -21.48 11.26 4.87
C LYS A 606 -22.14 10.17 4.02
N GLY A 607 -21.37 9.21 3.51
CA GLY A 607 -21.87 8.16 2.63
C GLY A 607 -22.68 7.12 3.39
N VAL A 608 -23.96 7.39 3.63
CA VAL A 608 -24.86 6.52 4.39
C VAL A 608 -25.95 5.95 3.47
N ILE A 609 -26.20 4.65 3.54
CA ILE A 609 -27.36 3.99 2.95
C ILE A 609 -28.24 3.50 4.10
N LYS A 610 -29.49 3.95 4.08
CA LYS A 610 -30.46 3.68 5.15
C LYS A 610 -31.68 2.94 4.60
N GLY A 611 -32.15 1.93 5.33
CA GLY A 611 -33.40 1.22 5.01
C GLY A 611 -33.32 0.18 3.88
N LYS A 612 -32.15 0.02 3.23
CA LYS A 612 -31.92 -0.97 2.17
C LYS A 612 -30.45 -1.38 2.08
N GLY A 613 -30.17 -2.65 1.77
CA GLY A 613 -28.81 -3.20 1.67
C GLY A 613 -28.26 -3.22 0.25
N TYR A 614 -27.10 -3.83 0.05
CA TYR A 614 -26.55 -4.15 -1.28
C TYR A 614 -26.72 -5.63 -1.61
N SER A 615 -27.03 -5.93 -2.85
CA SER A 615 -27.11 -7.28 -3.40
C SER A 615 -26.21 -7.38 -4.64
N VAL A 616 -25.12 -8.12 -4.49
CA VAL A 616 -24.20 -8.49 -5.58
C VAL A 616 -24.56 -9.90 -6.01
N CYS A 617 -25.68 -10.05 -6.71
CA CYS A 617 -26.26 -11.34 -7.05
C CYS A 617 -26.75 -11.37 -8.49
N MET A 618 -26.18 -12.22 -9.34
CA MET A 618 -26.73 -12.55 -10.66
C MET A 618 -26.26 -13.95 -11.11
N ALA A 619 -27.14 -14.66 -11.83
CA ALA A 619 -26.90 -16.00 -12.36
C ALA A 619 -25.82 -16.11 -13.47
N ASN A 620 -24.89 -15.15 -13.62
CA ASN A 620 -23.83 -15.15 -14.64
C ASN A 620 -22.59 -14.29 -14.25
N GLY A 621 -22.04 -14.46 -13.04
CA GLY A 621 -20.65 -14.05 -12.73
C GLY A 621 -20.39 -12.54 -12.70
N VAL A 622 -20.88 -11.86 -11.66
CA VAL A 622 -20.56 -10.44 -11.38
C VAL A 622 -19.15 -10.34 -10.82
N SER A 623 -18.35 -9.36 -11.25
CA SER A 623 -17.00 -9.22 -10.69
C SER A 623 -16.46 -7.81 -10.67
N ASN A 624 -15.34 -7.62 -9.97
CA ASN A 624 -14.56 -6.39 -9.93
C ASN A 624 -15.32 -5.20 -9.28
N ILE A 625 -15.72 -5.38 -8.02
CA ILE A 625 -16.48 -4.37 -7.25
C ILE A 625 -15.68 -3.92 -6.03
N ILE A 626 -15.70 -2.60 -5.77
CA ILE A 626 -15.15 -1.97 -4.57
C ILE A 626 -16.27 -1.25 -3.83
N ILE A 627 -16.44 -1.52 -2.54
CA ILE A 627 -17.34 -0.83 -1.63
C ILE A 627 -16.50 -0.27 -0.50
N GLN A 628 -16.33 1.05 -0.42
CA GLN A 628 -15.40 1.66 0.51
C GLN A 628 -15.96 2.88 1.24
N ASN A 629 -15.68 2.99 2.54
CA ASN A 629 -15.98 4.16 3.36
C ASN A 629 -17.48 4.55 3.40
N ILE A 630 -18.37 3.57 3.53
CA ILE A 630 -19.81 3.80 3.61
C ILE A 630 -20.42 3.18 4.86
N HIS A 631 -21.62 3.62 5.23
CA HIS A 631 -22.39 3.09 6.35
C HIS A 631 -23.71 2.53 5.83
N VAL A 632 -23.98 1.25 6.07
CA VAL A 632 -25.27 0.61 5.73
C VAL A 632 -26.03 0.35 7.02
N THR A 633 -27.23 0.90 7.16
CA THR A 633 -27.94 0.85 8.45
C THR A 633 -29.47 0.89 8.38
N GLU A 634 -30.10 0.62 9.54
CA GLU A 634 -31.54 0.68 9.81
C GLU A 634 -32.38 -0.13 8.81
N ILE A 635 -32.02 -1.40 8.62
CA ILE A 635 -32.75 -2.32 7.73
C ILE A 635 -33.61 -3.22 8.60
N ASN A 636 -34.85 -2.81 8.90
CA ASN A 636 -35.83 -3.58 9.66
C ASN A 636 -35.22 -4.31 10.90
N PRO A 637 -34.53 -3.61 11.82
CA PRO A 637 -33.71 -4.23 12.87
C PRO A 637 -34.47 -5.17 13.83
N GLU A 638 -35.78 -4.99 13.97
CA GLU A 638 -36.63 -5.85 14.81
C GLU A 638 -36.92 -7.22 14.18
N TYR A 639 -36.75 -7.36 12.86
CA TYR A 639 -37.27 -8.49 12.10
C TYR A 639 -36.18 -9.32 11.45
N VAL A 640 -36.05 -10.58 11.86
CA VAL A 640 -35.28 -11.58 11.12
C VAL A 640 -36.01 -11.85 9.79
N TRP A 641 -35.24 -11.92 8.70
CA TRP A 641 -35.71 -11.85 7.31
C TRP A 641 -36.22 -10.47 6.87
N GLY A 642 -36.09 -9.44 7.71
CA GLY A 642 -36.40 -8.05 7.36
C GLY A 642 -35.39 -7.40 6.42
N GLY A 643 -34.20 -7.99 6.27
CA GLY A 643 -33.18 -7.57 5.32
C GLY A 643 -31.75 -7.87 5.77
N ASP A 644 -30.83 -7.85 4.80
CA ASP A 644 -29.39 -8.00 5.01
C ASP A 644 -28.64 -6.73 4.59
N GLY A 645 -27.48 -6.49 5.19
CA GLY A 645 -26.63 -5.35 4.88
C GLY A 645 -25.95 -5.46 3.51
N ILE A 646 -25.06 -6.45 3.37
CA ILE A 646 -24.34 -6.72 2.12
C ILE A 646 -24.44 -8.20 1.78
N THR A 647 -25.03 -8.51 0.63
CA THR A 647 -25.17 -9.87 0.10
C THR A 647 -24.30 -10.05 -1.12
N ILE A 648 -23.51 -11.13 -1.17
CA ILE A 648 -22.70 -11.54 -2.31
C ILE A 648 -23.06 -12.99 -2.65
N ASP A 649 -23.53 -13.25 -3.86
CA ASP A 649 -23.92 -14.60 -4.29
C ASP A 649 -23.70 -14.75 -5.80
N GLY A 650 -22.72 -15.57 -6.21
CA GLY A 650 -22.35 -15.73 -7.62
C GLY A 650 -21.47 -14.61 -8.18
N ALA A 651 -20.37 -14.28 -7.49
CA ALA A 651 -19.49 -13.17 -7.82
C ALA A 651 -17.99 -13.52 -7.74
N ASP A 652 -17.09 -12.60 -8.13
CA ASP A 652 -15.63 -12.72 -7.95
C ASP A 652 -14.95 -11.33 -7.83
N MET A 653 -13.80 -11.25 -7.19
CA MET A 653 -13.01 -10.02 -7.01
C MET A 653 -13.81 -8.88 -6.37
N ILE A 654 -14.25 -9.08 -5.13
CA ILE A 654 -14.99 -8.09 -4.34
C ILE A 654 -14.12 -7.55 -3.21
N TRP A 655 -14.10 -6.22 -3.04
CA TRP A 655 -13.40 -5.57 -1.94
C TRP A 655 -14.35 -4.68 -1.13
N ILE A 656 -14.53 -5.00 0.14
CA ILE A 656 -15.30 -4.23 1.13
C ILE A 656 -14.29 -3.63 2.11
N ASP A 657 -14.20 -2.30 2.20
CA ASP A 657 -13.16 -1.63 2.98
C ASP A 657 -13.69 -0.42 3.77
N HIS A 658 -13.35 -0.27 5.06
CA HIS A 658 -13.84 0.85 5.88
C HIS A 658 -15.37 1.01 5.86
N VAL A 659 -16.10 -0.10 5.73
CA VAL A 659 -17.56 -0.09 5.78
C VAL A 659 -18.01 -0.22 7.22
N LYS A 660 -19.02 0.55 7.63
CA LYS A 660 -19.75 0.31 8.88
C LYS A 660 -21.11 -0.31 8.56
N THR A 661 -21.51 -1.30 9.35
CA THR A 661 -22.86 -1.89 9.31
C THR A 661 -23.45 -1.89 10.71
N SER A 662 -24.70 -1.45 10.86
CA SER A 662 -25.40 -1.41 12.17
C SER A 662 -26.91 -1.46 11.99
N LEU A 663 -27.64 -1.93 13.01
CA LEU A 663 -29.12 -1.94 13.01
C LEU A 663 -29.71 -2.67 11.78
N ILE A 664 -29.23 -3.88 11.52
CA ILE A 664 -29.70 -4.75 10.43
C ILE A 664 -30.61 -5.84 11.02
N GLY A 665 -31.68 -6.22 10.34
CA GLY A 665 -32.61 -7.25 10.82
C GLY A 665 -31.99 -8.65 10.86
N ARG A 666 -31.20 -9.00 9.84
CA ARG A 666 -30.49 -10.28 9.72
C ARG A 666 -28.99 -10.07 9.46
N GLN A 667 -28.40 -10.61 8.39
CA GLN A 667 -26.95 -10.65 8.23
C GLN A 667 -26.38 -9.27 7.93
N HIS A 668 -25.31 -8.87 8.61
CA HIS A 668 -24.57 -7.67 8.20
C HIS A 668 -23.85 -7.93 6.87
N ILE A 669 -23.19 -9.08 6.75
CA ILE A 669 -22.54 -9.53 5.51
C ILE A 669 -22.86 -11.02 5.28
N VAL A 670 -23.28 -11.37 4.08
CA VAL A 670 -23.53 -12.76 3.67
C VAL A 670 -22.87 -13.08 2.32
N LEU A 671 -22.19 -14.22 2.26
CA LEU A 671 -21.59 -14.80 1.05
C LEU A 671 -22.25 -16.17 0.77
N GLY A 672 -22.69 -16.38 -0.47
CA GLY A 672 -23.22 -17.65 -0.97
C GLY A 672 -24.75 -17.76 -1.02
N THR A 673 -25.30 -18.91 -1.44
CA THR A 673 -24.65 -20.23 -1.53
C THR A 673 -23.85 -20.55 -2.79
N GLU A 674 -23.96 -19.77 -3.86
CA GLU A 674 -23.07 -19.88 -5.03
C GLU A 674 -21.65 -19.39 -4.68
N SER A 675 -20.66 -19.63 -5.54
CA SER A 675 -19.30 -19.13 -5.29
C SER A 675 -19.28 -17.60 -5.33
N SER A 676 -18.71 -17.00 -4.28
CA SER A 676 -18.40 -15.57 -4.17
C SER A 676 -16.97 -15.24 -4.62
N GLY A 677 -16.21 -16.26 -5.04
CA GLY A 677 -14.86 -16.13 -5.58
C GLY A 677 -13.89 -15.52 -4.57
N LYS A 678 -13.08 -14.56 -5.03
CA LYS A 678 -12.10 -13.83 -4.20
C LYS A 678 -12.75 -12.62 -3.56
N VAL A 679 -12.84 -12.61 -2.23
CA VAL A 679 -13.42 -11.51 -1.46
C VAL A 679 -12.43 -11.03 -0.42
N THR A 680 -12.21 -9.72 -0.34
CA THR A 680 -11.49 -9.09 0.76
C THR A 680 -12.47 -8.21 1.54
N ILE A 681 -12.57 -8.45 2.85
CA ILE A 681 -13.28 -7.57 3.77
C ILE A 681 -12.22 -7.03 4.74
N SER A 682 -11.96 -5.73 4.65
CA SER A 682 -10.92 -5.08 5.42
C SER A 682 -11.37 -3.84 6.16
N ASN A 683 -10.72 -3.56 7.29
CA ASN A 683 -10.88 -2.32 8.05
C ASN A 683 -12.35 -1.95 8.32
N SER A 684 -13.27 -2.91 8.37
CA SER A 684 -14.70 -2.66 8.46
C SER A 684 -15.21 -2.84 9.88
N GLU A 685 -16.27 -2.11 10.24
CA GLU A 685 -16.89 -2.12 11.56
C GLU A 685 -18.26 -2.81 11.47
N ILE A 686 -18.38 -3.93 12.17
CA ILE A 686 -19.63 -4.69 12.36
C ILE A 686 -20.13 -4.34 13.77
N ASP A 687 -21.04 -3.38 13.82
CA ASP A 687 -21.59 -2.83 15.05
C ASP A 687 -22.93 -3.51 15.36
N GLY A 688 -22.89 -4.49 16.25
CA GLY A 688 -24.05 -5.28 16.67
C GLY A 688 -24.94 -4.60 17.71
N THR A 689 -24.71 -3.32 18.03
CA THR A 689 -25.54 -2.58 18.98
C THR A 689 -26.98 -2.48 18.46
N THR A 690 -27.93 -3.09 19.18
CA THR A 690 -29.34 -3.13 18.77
C THR A 690 -30.25 -3.13 19.99
N SER A 691 -31.48 -2.60 19.85
CA SER A 691 -32.52 -2.76 20.87
C SER A 691 -33.28 -4.09 20.75
N TRP A 692 -33.13 -4.77 19.61
CA TRP A 692 -33.80 -6.03 19.29
C TRP A 692 -32.76 -7.07 18.90
N SER A 693 -32.64 -8.15 19.66
CA SER A 693 -31.75 -9.26 19.30
C SER A 693 -32.45 -10.61 19.40
N ALA A 694 -31.97 -11.59 18.62
CA ALA A 694 -32.43 -12.98 18.68
C ALA A 694 -32.12 -13.67 20.03
N GLN A 695 -31.38 -13.04 20.94
CA GLN A 695 -31.17 -13.53 22.30
C GLN A 695 -31.77 -12.61 23.37
N CYS A 696 -32.51 -11.57 22.96
CA CYS A 696 -33.17 -10.60 23.83
C CYS A 696 -32.22 -9.89 24.82
N ASN A 697 -30.96 -9.70 24.42
CA ASN A 697 -29.87 -9.19 25.25
C ASN A 697 -29.20 -7.93 24.69
N ALA A 698 -29.72 -7.35 23.60
CA ALA A 698 -29.14 -6.21 22.88
C ALA A 698 -27.81 -6.47 22.14
N TYR A 699 -27.45 -7.74 21.92
CA TYR A 699 -26.31 -8.16 21.10
C TYR A 699 -26.75 -8.85 19.82
N HIS A 700 -26.33 -8.34 18.66
CA HIS A 700 -26.76 -8.86 17.35
C HIS A 700 -26.20 -10.27 17.09
N TYR A 701 -27.06 -11.22 16.73
CA TYR A 701 -26.65 -12.61 16.50
C TYR A 701 -26.23 -12.88 15.04
N TRP A 702 -26.75 -12.12 14.09
CA TRP A 702 -26.63 -12.38 12.66
C TRP A 702 -25.51 -11.52 12.05
N SER A 703 -24.27 -11.77 12.44
CA SER A 703 -23.17 -10.86 12.08
C SER A 703 -22.68 -11.10 10.63
N VAL A 704 -21.89 -12.14 10.42
CA VAL A 704 -21.16 -12.42 9.17
C VAL A 704 -21.30 -13.89 8.81
N LEU A 705 -21.81 -14.19 7.62
CA LEU A 705 -22.12 -15.54 7.17
C LEU A 705 -21.41 -15.87 5.85
N PHE A 706 -20.49 -16.85 5.86
CA PHE A 706 -19.76 -17.31 4.68
C PHE A 706 -20.12 -18.76 4.33
N LEU A 707 -20.92 -18.95 3.29
CA LEU A 707 -21.44 -20.26 2.87
C LEU A 707 -21.23 -20.56 1.38
N GLY A 708 -20.38 -19.82 0.69
CA GLY A 708 -20.16 -20.02 -0.74
C GLY A 708 -19.53 -21.38 -1.07
N SER A 709 -19.79 -21.83 -2.29
CA SER A 709 -19.43 -23.17 -2.75
C SER A 709 -17.97 -23.32 -3.22
N ASP A 710 -17.23 -22.21 -3.35
CA ASP A 710 -15.79 -22.14 -3.66
C ASP A 710 -15.28 -20.70 -3.41
N ASP A 711 -15.07 -20.35 -2.13
CA ASP A 711 -14.77 -18.97 -1.73
C ASP A 711 -13.34 -18.83 -1.21
N GLN A 712 -12.68 -17.73 -1.55
CA GLN A 712 -11.37 -17.32 -1.02
C GLN A 712 -11.51 -15.96 -0.34
N VAL A 713 -11.62 -15.97 0.97
CA VAL A 713 -11.95 -14.78 1.77
C VAL A 713 -10.74 -14.31 2.57
N THR A 714 -10.33 -13.06 2.37
CA THR A 714 -9.42 -12.36 3.30
C THR A 714 -10.23 -11.47 4.21
N PHE A 715 -10.17 -11.74 5.51
CA PHE A 715 -10.87 -10.98 6.55
C PHE A 715 -9.82 -10.31 7.43
N LYS A 716 -9.56 -9.02 7.19
CA LYS A 716 -8.40 -8.32 7.77
C LYS A 716 -8.74 -7.01 8.48
N GLY A 717 -8.29 -6.81 9.71
CA GLY A 717 -8.37 -5.50 10.36
C GLY A 717 -9.81 -5.07 10.69
N ASN A 718 -10.76 -6.00 10.76
CA ASN A 718 -12.16 -5.68 11.03
C ASN A 718 -12.43 -5.58 12.53
N TYR A 719 -13.33 -4.68 12.91
CA TYR A 719 -13.82 -4.52 14.26
C TYR A 719 -15.22 -5.13 14.39
N ILE A 720 -15.37 -6.17 15.20
CA ILE A 720 -16.63 -6.88 15.44
C ILE A 720 -16.96 -6.72 16.91
N HIS A 721 -18.10 -6.07 17.21
CA HIS A 721 -18.48 -5.82 18.58
C HIS A 721 -19.99 -5.75 18.79
N ASN A 722 -20.40 -5.93 20.05
CA ASN A 722 -21.80 -5.98 20.47
C ASN A 722 -22.58 -7.09 19.73
N THR A 723 -21.93 -8.22 19.45
CA THR A 723 -22.55 -9.38 18.78
C THR A 723 -22.68 -10.58 19.72
N SER A 724 -23.52 -11.54 19.36
CA SER A 724 -23.75 -12.76 20.14
C SER A 724 -23.59 -14.06 19.34
N GLY A 725 -23.34 -13.98 18.04
CA GLY A 725 -23.15 -15.14 17.19
C GLY A 725 -22.68 -14.80 15.78
N ARG A 726 -22.38 -15.85 15.02
CA ARG A 726 -22.02 -15.82 13.60
C ARG A 726 -21.03 -14.71 13.25
N GLY A 727 -19.99 -14.50 14.04
CA GLY A 727 -19.02 -13.45 13.84
C GLY A 727 -17.61 -13.99 13.62
N PRO A 728 -17.29 -14.76 12.56
CA PRO A 728 -18.17 -15.22 11.48
C PRO A 728 -18.66 -16.67 11.65
N LYS A 729 -19.77 -17.02 10.98
CA LYS A 729 -20.10 -18.41 10.64
C LYS A 729 -19.52 -18.77 9.28
N VAL A 730 -18.80 -19.88 9.17
CA VAL A 730 -18.07 -20.29 7.97
C VAL A 730 -18.40 -21.74 7.63
N GLY A 731 -18.82 -21.98 6.40
CA GLY A 731 -19.17 -23.30 5.88
C GLY A 731 -19.01 -23.38 4.36
N GLY A 732 -19.72 -24.30 3.71
CA GLY A 732 -19.64 -24.51 2.27
C GLY A 732 -18.26 -25.06 1.87
N LYS A 733 -17.58 -24.42 0.91
CA LYS A 733 -16.15 -24.64 0.65
C LYS A 733 -15.39 -23.32 0.71
N THR A 734 -15.49 -22.67 1.87
CA THR A 734 -14.84 -21.37 2.11
C THR A 734 -13.44 -21.56 2.68
N VAL A 735 -12.45 -20.98 2.00
CA VAL A 735 -11.09 -20.76 2.51
C VAL A 735 -11.03 -19.35 3.11
N LEU A 736 -10.90 -19.25 4.42
CA LEU A 736 -10.87 -17.98 5.16
C LEU A 736 -9.48 -17.71 5.74
N HIS A 737 -8.92 -16.54 5.42
CA HIS A 737 -7.79 -15.96 6.14
C HIS A 737 -8.29 -14.86 7.09
N ALA A 738 -8.42 -15.19 8.37
CA ALA A 738 -8.76 -14.22 9.41
C ALA A 738 -7.48 -13.65 10.03
N VAL A 739 -7.13 -12.41 9.71
CA VAL A 739 -5.87 -11.80 10.11
C VAL A 739 -6.03 -10.42 10.74
N ASN A 740 -5.48 -10.22 11.93
CA ASN A 740 -5.54 -8.95 12.66
C ASN A 740 -6.93 -8.32 12.82
N ASN A 741 -7.97 -9.11 13.02
CA ASN A 741 -9.28 -8.58 13.39
C ASN A 741 -9.38 -8.45 14.92
N TYR A 742 -10.28 -7.58 15.37
CA TYR A 742 -10.56 -7.36 16.78
C TYR A 742 -12.01 -7.72 17.08
N TRP A 743 -12.20 -8.68 17.98
CA TRP A 743 -13.47 -9.02 18.60
C TRP A 743 -13.50 -8.47 20.02
N GLY A 744 -14.46 -7.60 20.31
CA GLY A 744 -14.69 -7.06 21.65
C GLY A 744 -16.17 -6.98 21.96
N ASP A 745 -16.54 -6.90 23.23
CA ASP A 745 -17.93 -6.80 23.67
C ASP A 745 -18.83 -7.86 22.99
N ILE A 746 -18.42 -9.13 23.05
CA ILE A 746 -19.25 -10.26 22.63
C ILE A 746 -20.05 -10.73 23.84
N ASP A 747 -21.35 -10.99 23.67
CA ASP A 747 -22.21 -11.40 24.77
C ASP A 747 -21.62 -12.60 25.52
N THR A 748 -21.70 -12.57 26.86
CA THR A 748 -21.13 -13.62 27.72
C THR A 748 -21.75 -15.01 27.51
N THR A 749 -22.98 -15.08 26.97
CA THR A 749 -23.67 -16.32 26.62
C THR A 749 -23.60 -16.64 25.13
N GLY A 750 -23.04 -15.72 24.33
CA GLY A 750 -22.85 -15.86 22.89
C GLY A 750 -21.47 -16.40 22.51
N HIS A 751 -21.16 -16.28 21.22
CA HIS A 751 -19.90 -16.73 20.63
C HIS A 751 -19.49 -15.92 19.41
N ALA A 752 -18.24 -16.07 18.97
CA ALA A 752 -17.74 -15.48 17.73
C ALA A 752 -17.84 -16.46 16.55
N PHE A 753 -16.92 -17.44 16.46
CA PHE A 753 -16.83 -18.35 15.32
C PHE A 753 -17.82 -19.53 15.40
N GLU A 754 -18.41 -19.86 14.24
CA GLU A 754 -19.02 -21.16 13.96
C GLU A 754 -18.34 -21.72 12.71
N ILE A 755 -17.75 -22.92 12.81
CA ILE A 755 -16.95 -23.50 11.73
C ILE A 755 -17.61 -24.82 11.32
N ASP A 756 -18.44 -24.76 10.29
CA ASP A 756 -19.17 -25.90 9.74
C ASP A 756 -18.26 -26.74 8.82
N SER A 757 -18.72 -27.95 8.48
CA SER A 757 -18.00 -28.83 7.56
C SER A 757 -17.67 -28.15 6.22
N GLY A 758 -16.47 -28.41 5.72
CA GLY A 758 -15.97 -27.86 4.45
C GLY A 758 -15.28 -26.49 4.53
N ALA A 759 -15.30 -25.83 5.70
CA ALA A 759 -14.53 -24.62 5.96
C ALA A 759 -13.04 -24.91 6.19
N TYR A 760 -12.16 -24.03 5.69
CA TYR A 760 -10.72 -24.04 5.90
C TYR A 760 -10.27 -22.67 6.41
N ILE A 761 -9.94 -22.56 7.70
CA ILE A 761 -9.69 -21.28 8.35
C ILE A 761 -8.26 -21.19 8.85
N LEU A 762 -7.52 -20.21 8.35
CA LEU A 762 -6.27 -19.76 8.94
C LEU A 762 -6.55 -18.50 9.76
N ALA A 763 -6.32 -18.56 11.07
CA ALA A 763 -6.53 -17.41 11.96
C ALA A 763 -5.24 -17.02 12.69
N GLU A 764 -4.72 -15.82 12.41
CA GLU A 764 -3.45 -15.33 12.97
C GLU A 764 -3.49 -13.84 13.34
N GLY A 765 -2.78 -13.46 14.41
CA GLY A 765 -2.63 -12.07 14.85
C GLY A 765 -3.93 -11.36 15.25
N ASN A 766 -5.03 -12.10 15.45
CA ASN A 766 -6.31 -11.53 15.87
C ASN A 766 -6.32 -11.23 17.37
N THR A 767 -7.20 -10.34 17.81
CA THR A 767 -7.42 -10.05 19.22
C THR A 767 -8.86 -10.38 19.61
N PHE A 768 -9.02 -11.18 20.66
CA PHE A 768 -10.29 -11.45 21.31
C PHE A 768 -10.24 -10.87 22.73
N ASP A 769 -11.03 -9.83 22.96
CA ASP A 769 -11.13 -9.15 24.24
C ASP A 769 -12.45 -9.47 24.92
N SER A 770 -12.37 -10.14 26.07
CA SER A 770 -13.50 -10.53 26.90
C SER A 770 -14.55 -11.40 26.18
N VAL A 771 -14.11 -12.20 25.20
CA VAL A 771 -14.96 -13.10 24.40
C VAL A 771 -15.03 -14.45 25.09
N THR A 772 -16.17 -14.74 25.74
CA THR A 772 -16.33 -15.97 26.53
C THR A 772 -16.18 -17.23 25.67
N THR A 773 -16.73 -17.22 24.46
CA THR A 773 -16.68 -18.37 23.52
C THR A 773 -16.16 -17.92 22.15
N PRO A 774 -14.84 -17.90 21.91
CA PRO A 774 -14.30 -17.52 20.60
C PRO A 774 -14.72 -18.46 19.46
N VAL A 775 -14.90 -19.75 19.73
CA VAL A 775 -15.40 -20.73 18.75
C VAL A 775 -16.43 -21.64 19.42
N SER A 776 -17.62 -21.75 18.84
CA SER A 776 -18.73 -22.55 19.37
C SER A 776 -18.79 -23.94 18.73
N THR A 777 -18.74 -24.00 17.39
CA THR A 777 -18.70 -25.24 16.61
C THR A 777 -17.43 -25.31 15.77
N GLN A 778 -16.80 -26.48 15.70
CA GLN A 778 -15.58 -26.72 14.92
C GLN A 778 -15.64 -28.08 14.21
N GLU A 779 -16.52 -28.18 13.20
CA GLU A 779 -16.63 -29.32 12.30
C GLU A 779 -15.70 -29.19 11.08
N GLY A 780 -15.39 -27.96 10.65
CA GLY A 780 -14.40 -27.66 9.63
C GLY A 780 -12.97 -27.58 10.17
N LYS A 781 -12.02 -27.24 9.30
CA LYS A 781 -10.59 -27.19 9.65
C LYS A 781 -10.18 -25.80 10.10
N LEU A 782 -9.50 -25.73 11.24
CA LEU A 782 -8.98 -24.49 11.81
C LEU A 782 -7.49 -24.64 12.11
N TYR A 783 -6.69 -23.65 11.72
CA TYR A 783 -5.29 -23.54 12.08
C TYR A 783 -5.02 -22.20 12.77
N THR A 784 -4.58 -22.26 14.02
CA THR A 784 -4.18 -21.10 14.84
C THR A 784 -2.72 -21.19 15.31
N GLY A 785 -1.96 -22.12 14.74
CA GLY A 785 -0.55 -22.35 15.11
C GLY A 785 0.40 -21.30 14.51
N THR A 786 1.67 -21.34 14.92
CA THR A 786 2.70 -20.40 14.47
C THR A 786 3.55 -20.93 13.31
N ASP A 787 3.49 -22.23 13.01
CA ASP A 787 4.33 -22.86 11.98
C ASP A 787 3.67 -22.80 10.59
N CYS A 788 3.75 -21.62 9.98
CA CYS A 788 3.23 -21.37 8.64
C CYS A 788 4.32 -21.16 7.58
N SER A 789 5.60 -21.31 7.95
CA SER A 789 6.72 -20.89 7.09
C SER A 789 6.76 -21.62 5.75
N SER A 790 6.30 -22.87 5.73
CA SER A 790 6.23 -23.71 4.53
C SER A 790 5.18 -23.24 3.52
N ALA A 791 4.08 -22.64 3.99
CA ALA A 791 2.99 -22.15 3.14
C ALA A 791 3.10 -20.64 2.87
N LEU A 792 3.37 -19.83 3.90
CA LEU A 792 3.33 -18.36 3.82
C LEU A 792 4.71 -17.72 3.62
N GLY A 793 5.80 -18.49 3.67
CA GLY A 793 7.17 -17.94 3.66
C GLY A 793 7.55 -17.16 4.93
N ARG A 794 6.66 -17.15 5.94
CA ARG A 794 6.82 -16.54 7.26
C ARG A 794 6.11 -17.37 8.32
N ALA A 795 6.50 -17.22 9.59
CA ALA A 795 5.72 -17.75 10.69
C ALA A 795 4.36 -17.05 10.77
N CYS A 796 3.35 -17.79 11.25
CA CYS A 796 2.08 -17.19 11.65
C CYS A 796 2.23 -16.50 13.00
N ILE A 797 1.39 -15.49 13.22
CA ILE A 797 1.35 -14.75 14.48
C ILE A 797 0.25 -15.33 15.38
N GLU A 798 0.55 -15.52 16.65
CA GLU A 798 -0.44 -16.00 17.63
C GLU A 798 -1.60 -15.02 17.79
N ASN A 799 -2.79 -15.56 18.03
CA ASN A 799 -3.96 -14.76 18.40
C ASN A 799 -3.84 -14.33 19.87
N THR A 800 -4.21 -13.09 20.17
CA THR A 800 -4.21 -12.54 21.53
C THR A 800 -5.59 -12.75 22.15
N LEU A 801 -5.62 -13.47 23.28
CA LEU A 801 -6.84 -13.74 24.05
C LEU A 801 -6.73 -13.01 25.40
N THR A 802 -7.54 -11.99 25.62
CA THR A 802 -7.57 -11.22 26.88
C THR A 802 -8.91 -11.44 27.55
N GLY A 803 -8.95 -12.12 28.71
CA GLY A 803 -10.22 -12.42 29.40
C GLY A 803 -11.18 -13.29 28.58
N SER A 804 -10.68 -13.97 27.55
CA SER A 804 -11.46 -14.75 26.58
C SER A 804 -11.29 -16.25 26.79
N GLY A 805 -12.23 -17.04 26.27
CA GLY A 805 -12.12 -18.51 26.22
C GLY A 805 -11.03 -18.99 25.25
N ASP A 806 -10.86 -20.31 25.16
CA ASP A 806 -9.85 -20.90 24.28
C ASP A 806 -10.23 -20.75 22.80
N PHE A 807 -9.22 -20.48 21.96
CA PHE A 807 -9.34 -20.46 20.51
C PHE A 807 -8.17 -21.21 19.89
N THR A 808 -8.36 -22.50 19.63
CA THR A 808 -7.26 -23.40 19.22
C THR A 808 -7.65 -24.26 18.03
N GLY A 809 -6.78 -24.32 17.03
CA GLY A 809 -6.90 -25.21 15.88
C GLY A 809 -5.53 -25.66 15.40
N SER A 810 -5.39 -26.95 15.08
CA SER A 810 -4.11 -27.60 14.74
C SER A 810 -4.08 -28.22 13.35
N ASP A 811 -5.12 -28.00 12.52
CA ASP A 811 -5.26 -28.62 11.20
C ASP A 811 -4.34 -27.97 10.16
N SER A 812 -3.09 -28.41 10.09
CA SER A 812 -2.09 -27.86 9.15
C SER A 812 -2.42 -28.06 7.67
N ASP A 813 -3.37 -28.94 7.35
CA ASP A 813 -3.93 -29.10 5.99
C ASP A 813 -4.48 -27.77 5.45
N VAL A 814 -4.98 -26.89 6.32
CA VAL A 814 -5.43 -25.54 5.97
C VAL A 814 -4.35 -24.77 5.22
N LEU A 815 -3.08 -24.90 5.63
CA LEU A 815 -1.96 -24.16 5.09
C LEU A 815 -1.71 -24.47 3.59
N SER A 816 -2.13 -25.63 3.10
CA SER A 816 -2.01 -25.98 1.68
C SER A 816 -2.88 -25.12 0.75
N SER A 817 -3.89 -24.44 1.31
CA SER A 817 -4.78 -23.53 0.58
C SER A 817 -4.22 -22.10 0.51
N PHE A 818 -3.08 -21.82 1.15
CA PHE A 818 -2.46 -20.51 1.23
C PHE A 818 -1.05 -20.51 0.61
N SER A 819 -0.60 -19.33 0.17
CA SER A 819 0.74 -19.12 -0.38
C SER A 819 1.37 -17.84 0.19
N SER A 820 2.62 -17.54 -0.18
CA SER A 820 3.34 -16.34 0.30
C SER A 820 2.70 -15.00 -0.09
N SER A 821 1.65 -14.99 -0.91
CA SER A 821 0.86 -13.80 -1.24
C SER A 821 -0.28 -13.51 -0.24
N ALA A 822 -0.52 -14.39 0.75
CA ALA A 822 -1.53 -14.15 1.78
C ALA A 822 -1.16 -12.93 2.64
N ALA A 823 -2.18 -12.21 3.14
CA ALA A 823 -1.98 -10.95 3.85
C ALA A 823 -1.05 -11.12 5.07
N ALA A 824 -0.11 -10.19 5.28
CA ALA A 824 0.76 -10.25 6.45
C ALA A 824 -0.01 -9.92 7.74
N ALA A 825 0.35 -10.63 8.82
CA ALA A 825 -0.18 -10.43 10.17
C ALA A 825 0.77 -9.57 11.02
N ASP A 826 0.23 -8.56 11.68
CA ASP A 826 0.88 -7.80 12.76
C ASP A 826 0.73 -8.50 14.11
N LYS A 827 1.46 -8.03 15.14
CA LYS A 827 1.53 -8.70 16.46
C LYS A 827 0.22 -8.75 17.22
N ASP A 828 -0.64 -7.74 17.07
CA ASP A 828 -1.97 -7.70 17.66
C ASP A 828 -2.88 -6.77 16.84
N ALA A 829 -4.18 -6.86 17.09
CA ALA A 829 -5.21 -6.06 16.44
C ALA A 829 -5.75 -4.93 17.34
N SER A 830 -5.05 -4.54 18.40
CA SER A 830 -5.59 -3.60 19.42
C SER A 830 -5.89 -2.19 18.88
N GLY A 831 -5.24 -1.79 17.78
CA GLY A 831 -5.49 -0.50 17.11
C GLY A 831 -6.76 -0.47 16.26
N VAL A 832 -7.31 -1.63 15.91
CA VAL A 832 -8.42 -1.79 14.96
C VAL A 832 -9.68 -1.01 15.33
N PRO A 833 -10.15 -0.95 16.60
CA PRO A 833 -11.33 -0.15 16.95
C PRO A 833 -11.22 1.34 16.57
N THR A 834 -9.99 1.88 16.52
CA THR A 834 -9.75 3.29 16.16
C THR A 834 -9.63 3.54 14.66
N SER A 835 -9.37 2.52 13.85
CA SER A 835 -9.15 2.63 12.40
C SER A 835 -10.24 2.00 11.55
N ALA A 836 -11.00 1.02 12.06
CA ALA A 836 -12.01 0.32 11.28
C ALA A 836 -13.35 1.06 11.20
N GLY A 837 -14.01 1.05 10.04
CA GLY A 837 -15.32 1.65 9.81
C GLY A 837 -15.28 2.98 9.05
N ILE A 838 -16.45 3.57 8.85
CA ILE A 838 -16.65 4.79 8.07
C ILE A 838 -15.93 6.01 8.68
N GLY A 839 -15.42 6.89 7.82
CA GLY A 839 -14.85 8.19 8.19
C GLY A 839 -13.40 8.12 8.70
N LYS A 840 -12.76 6.96 8.57
CA LYS A 840 -11.42 6.67 9.09
C LYS A 840 -10.37 6.45 7.97
N ILE A 841 -10.71 6.81 6.73
CA ILE A 841 -9.82 6.80 5.54
C ILE A 841 -8.96 8.05 5.43
#